data_AF-A0A7C8MWM9-F1
#
_entry.id   AF-A0A7C8MWM9-F1
#
_cell.length_a   1.000
_cell.length_b   1.000
_cell.length_c   1.000
_cell.angle_alpha   90.00
_cell.angle_beta   90.00
_cell.angle_gamma   90.00
#
_symmetry.space_group_name_H-M   'P 1'
#
loop_
_entity.id
_entity.type
_entity.pdbx_description
1 polymer ?
#
loop_
_entity_poly.entity_id
_entity_poly.type
_entity_poly.pdbx_seq_one_letter_code
_entity_poly.pdbx_strand_id
1 'polypeptide(L)'
;MTTMNDVAVYQINTGDGNGADMTIDLNGQRIAISFFPSSQASRSVLSSNQSKSCIEDSIIQRLGQASITEDDDEYEEIVDRVLVTILDVGKPVFAEVAPVKTAVPLPPSEDLQSLLYPKTLTYRLKTAGGNPAIIPIDHSETYTCLEPESDNYPDIEFEIDESLPQYLPHQISVLETFVKGADHLVCRVQVHEKEMLCKVWSHGLLYAASEQEIASLQKIRKSGLHGYTLVRVPQILGYVKHSKVGCIIGLLREWVPGERLRNISISVTPEEKRKMWASQISKTIDQLHGIGVIWGDGKASNVIIDKEDNAWLIDFGGGFTNGWVEKELAGTVEGDKQAVQKITQQSSNVKTNIPMKFASLALLAGLSTVSAVSEVSEYEYVIIGSGPGGGTLAANLARTGHSVFLIEAGGDYGDDILQTVPVMGAHAAEHPEMSWAFFVSHYQNETQARRDNKFAYLLPNGTYYVGLDPPEEAEPVGILYPRGATLGGSSQVNAAVFALPADEHWNAIADLTSDQSWRGAEMREIFLELENCTYLPPKSPNHGFSGPISSGRNNLSYVSESAGQVEILTNTYRELEGIEVESIEQFEELMARDPNRLDPDSYKPSLSQMVNSKDDRGRRSAARNYIVETLNATNPDGSQKYPLTVGLHSLATRVLLKSTGPGSKPKATGVEYLAGEGLYGADKRYDPSQKGALKSVKATREVIVSGGAFNTPQILKLSGIGPRDELEALGIPVHVDLPSVGRYLFDNYEGGISVDAATDWGVTNPTDRCTFTFDDEDPCFREWLISGTGPYAEAGGPYQMLFRSSVSETQSSDIVAFGGTGFIFRGLWPGYSNVTYPATAFFWSVVTMQTRNRAGTVTLRSADPRDPPQIDFNWFEEGGSEDLLAITEAIEFAMRVLNMTGKPYAPLTPLEPEPGVEIGQALRDYIYSHHAQGSCRMGPAGNTDYCVDPDFKVNGVDGLRVVDASIFPVNPGGFPNLPTYMISHKAFKAISAHIKTAC
;
A
#
# COMPACT_ATOMS: atom_id res chain seq x y z
N MET A 1 -18.10 5.47 -23.07
CA MET A 1 -18.20 4.19 -23.81
C MET A 1 -18.86 3.19 -22.88
N THR A 2 -19.80 2.36 -23.36
CA THR A 2 -20.47 1.33 -22.54
C THR A 2 -19.43 0.28 -22.11
N THR A 3 -19.20 0.18 -20.80
CA THR A 3 -18.24 -0.72 -20.14
C THR A 3 -18.58 -2.19 -20.43
N MET A 4 -17.64 -2.93 -21.04
CA MET A 4 -17.73 -4.38 -21.25
C MET A 4 -17.18 -5.09 -20.00
N ASN A 5 -18.06 -5.57 -19.13
CA ASN A 5 -17.71 -5.97 -17.76
C ASN A 5 -17.32 -7.45 -17.55
N ASP A 6 -17.25 -8.31 -18.57
CA ASP A 6 -16.82 -9.71 -18.40
C ASP A 6 -16.34 -10.29 -19.74
N VAL A 7 -15.04 -10.18 -20.05
CA VAL A 7 -14.41 -10.85 -21.20
C VAL A 7 -13.21 -11.67 -20.74
N ALA A 8 -13.15 -12.95 -21.09
CA ALA A 8 -11.99 -13.81 -20.86
C ALA A 8 -11.66 -14.62 -22.12
N VAL A 9 -10.36 -14.76 -22.43
CA VAL A 9 -9.90 -15.68 -23.48
C VAL A 9 -9.89 -17.10 -22.91
N TYR A 10 -10.65 -17.99 -23.54
CA TYR A 10 -10.82 -19.38 -23.10
C TYR A 10 -9.85 -20.35 -23.79
N GLN A 11 -9.66 -20.18 -25.11
CA GLN A 11 -8.79 -21.07 -25.89
C GLN A 11 -8.29 -20.35 -27.14
N ILE A 12 -7.02 -20.58 -27.50
CA ILE A 12 -6.44 -20.14 -28.77
C ILE A 12 -5.89 -21.38 -29.50
N ASN A 13 -6.30 -21.58 -30.74
CA ASN A 13 -5.76 -22.63 -31.60
C ASN A 13 -5.12 -22.01 -32.84
N THR A 14 -3.85 -22.25 -33.08
CA THR A 14 -3.10 -21.67 -34.21
C THR A 14 -2.36 -22.77 -34.95
N GLY A 15 -2.50 -22.83 -36.28
CA GLY A 15 -1.78 -23.83 -37.09
C GLY A 15 -1.12 -23.23 -38.33
N ASP A 16 0.08 -23.75 -38.63
CA ASP A 16 0.86 -23.80 -39.88
C ASP A 16 0.73 -22.69 -40.96
N GLY A 17 0.22 -21.50 -40.62
CA GLY A 17 -0.03 -20.39 -41.53
C GLY A 17 -1.34 -20.49 -42.33
N ASN A 18 -2.20 -21.49 -42.07
CA ASN A 18 -3.45 -21.69 -42.80
C ASN A 18 -4.70 -21.12 -42.09
N GLY A 19 -4.58 -20.69 -40.83
CA GLY A 19 -5.66 -20.07 -40.05
C GLY A 19 -5.41 -20.11 -38.54
N ALA A 20 -6.35 -19.57 -37.77
CA ALA A 20 -6.36 -19.61 -36.30
C ALA A 20 -7.80 -19.54 -35.76
N ASP A 21 -8.00 -19.94 -34.51
CA ASP A 21 -9.22 -19.75 -33.73
C ASP A 21 -8.91 -19.09 -32.39
N MET A 22 -9.80 -18.21 -31.94
CA MET A 22 -9.84 -17.71 -30.56
C MET A 22 -11.24 -17.89 -30.01
N THR A 23 -11.35 -18.53 -28.85
CA THR A 23 -12.59 -18.68 -28.09
C THR A 23 -12.56 -17.74 -26.90
N ILE A 24 -13.62 -16.96 -26.74
CA ILE A 24 -13.81 -16.02 -25.63
C ILE A 24 -15.10 -16.34 -24.88
N ASP A 25 -15.12 -16.08 -23.58
CA ASP A 25 -16.35 -15.98 -22.79
C ASP A 25 -16.67 -14.49 -22.61
N LEU A 26 -17.83 -14.06 -23.10
CA LEU A 26 -18.30 -12.67 -23.06
C LEU A 26 -19.67 -12.60 -22.39
N ASN A 27 -19.81 -11.92 -21.25
CA ASN A 27 -21.06 -11.80 -20.48
C ASN A 27 -21.75 -13.16 -20.19
N GLY A 28 -20.95 -14.21 -19.99
CA GLY A 28 -21.41 -15.58 -19.77
C GLY A 28 -21.86 -16.35 -21.02
N GLN A 29 -21.58 -15.82 -22.23
CA GLN A 29 -21.79 -16.50 -23.50
C GLN A 29 -20.44 -16.88 -24.12
N ARG A 30 -20.27 -18.16 -24.46
CA ARG A 30 -19.07 -18.66 -25.13
C ARG A 30 -19.14 -18.39 -26.64
N ILE A 31 -18.10 -17.77 -27.18
CA ILE A 31 -18.01 -17.34 -28.59
C ILE A 31 -16.66 -17.77 -29.17
N ALA A 32 -16.67 -18.60 -30.21
CA ALA A 32 -15.48 -19.00 -30.96
C ALA A 32 -15.39 -18.23 -32.28
N ILE A 33 -14.21 -17.72 -32.60
CA ILE A 33 -13.97 -16.82 -33.73
C ILE A 33 -12.80 -17.35 -34.56
N SER A 34 -13.10 -17.71 -35.80
CA SER A 34 -12.13 -18.25 -36.76
C SER A 34 -11.54 -17.18 -37.68
N PHE A 35 -10.24 -17.31 -37.96
CA PHE A 35 -9.46 -16.44 -38.83
C PHE A 35 -8.89 -17.26 -39.99
N PHE A 36 -9.12 -16.79 -41.22
CA PHE A 36 -8.61 -17.43 -42.44
C PHE A 36 -7.82 -16.43 -43.28
N PRO A 37 -6.73 -16.84 -43.97
CA PRO A 37 -5.92 -15.94 -44.78
C PRO A 37 -6.71 -15.23 -45.88
N SER A 38 -6.36 -13.98 -46.17
CA SER A 38 -7.13 -13.09 -47.05
C SER A 38 -7.04 -13.43 -48.56
N SER A 39 -6.22 -14.41 -48.96
CA SER A 39 -6.16 -14.90 -50.35
C SER A 39 -5.80 -16.38 -50.49
N GLN A 40 -6.62 -17.14 -51.22
CA GLN A 40 -6.18 -18.37 -51.90
C GLN A 40 -5.61 -18.01 -53.27
N ALA A 41 -4.40 -17.40 -53.35
CA ALA A 41 -3.66 -17.33 -54.60
C ALA A 41 -2.15 -17.08 -54.41
N SER A 42 -1.36 -18.13 -54.69
CA SER A 42 0.01 -18.11 -55.21
C SER A 42 1.16 -17.57 -54.32
N ARG A 43 1.89 -18.54 -53.73
CA ARG A 43 3.33 -18.45 -53.43
C ARG A 43 4.12 -17.88 -54.63
N SER A 44 4.61 -16.66 -54.57
CA SER A 44 5.93 -16.24 -55.08
C SER A 44 6.17 -14.73 -54.97
N VAL A 45 7.43 -14.38 -54.69
CA VAL A 45 8.08 -13.05 -54.76
C VAL A 45 7.97 -12.16 -53.51
N LEU A 46 9.00 -12.29 -52.66
CA LEU A 46 9.48 -11.22 -51.79
C LEU A 46 9.95 -10.04 -52.65
N SER A 47 9.22 -8.92 -52.62
CA SER A 47 9.78 -7.62 -53.00
C SER A 47 9.18 -6.51 -52.15
N SER A 48 10.07 -5.64 -51.68
CA SER A 48 9.82 -4.48 -50.84
C SER A 48 8.88 -3.49 -51.50
N ASN A 49 7.61 -3.50 -51.10
CA ASN A 49 6.72 -2.35 -51.02
C ASN A 49 5.48 -2.75 -50.19
N GLN A 50 5.25 -2.05 -49.08
CA GLN A 50 4.14 -2.31 -48.16
C GLN A 50 2.78 -2.12 -48.87
N SER A 51 2.17 -3.22 -49.31
CA SER A 51 0.71 -3.29 -49.45
C SER A 51 0.11 -3.56 -48.07
N LYS A 52 -0.89 -2.78 -47.65
CA LYS A 52 -1.65 -2.97 -46.41
C LYS A 52 -2.06 -4.45 -46.28
N SER A 53 -1.49 -5.18 -45.30
CA SER A 53 -1.93 -6.54 -45.00
C SER A 53 -3.35 -6.52 -44.43
N CYS A 54 -4.16 -7.51 -44.78
CA CYS A 54 -5.51 -7.63 -44.27
C CYS A 54 -5.48 -7.94 -42.75
N ILE A 55 -6.53 -7.55 -42.01
CA ILE A 55 -6.56 -7.70 -40.54
C ILE A 55 -6.52 -9.18 -40.13
N GLU A 56 -7.11 -10.08 -40.92
CA GLU A 56 -7.08 -11.52 -40.72
C GLU A 56 -5.65 -12.07 -40.77
N ASP A 57 -4.85 -11.66 -41.75
CA ASP A 57 -3.47 -12.10 -41.89
C ASP A 57 -2.61 -11.59 -40.72
N SER A 58 -2.86 -10.36 -40.25
CA SER A 58 -2.18 -9.81 -39.08
C SER A 58 -2.53 -10.57 -37.80
N ILE A 59 -3.78 -10.98 -37.63
CA ILE A 59 -4.21 -11.75 -36.44
C ILE A 59 -3.60 -13.15 -36.48
N ILE A 60 -3.66 -13.84 -37.64
CA ILE A 60 -3.05 -15.17 -37.81
C ILE A 60 -1.55 -15.11 -37.52
N GLN A 61 -0.85 -14.07 -38.00
CA GLN A 61 0.59 -13.90 -37.73
C GLN A 61 0.87 -13.68 -36.24
N ARG A 62 0.10 -12.80 -35.57
CA ARG A 62 0.26 -12.50 -34.14
C ARG A 62 0.00 -13.72 -33.27
N LEU A 63 -1.12 -14.41 -33.48
CA LEU A 63 -1.42 -15.63 -32.75
C LEU A 63 -0.39 -16.73 -33.05
N GLY A 64 0.13 -16.80 -34.28
CA GLY A 64 1.27 -17.64 -34.62
C GLY A 64 2.54 -17.31 -33.82
N GLN A 65 2.82 -16.04 -33.53
CA GLN A 65 3.93 -15.62 -32.65
C GLN A 65 3.67 -16.02 -31.19
N ALA A 66 2.45 -15.83 -30.69
CA ALA A 66 2.06 -16.28 -29.35
C ALA A 66 2.26 -17.80 -29.17
N SER A 67 2.05 -18.60 -30.23
CA SER A 67 2.22 -20.06 -30.17
C SER A 67 3.66 -20.56 -30.07
N ILE A 68 4.65 -19.69 -30.27
CA ILE A 68 6.08 -20.05 -30.28
C ILE A 68 6.92 -19.28 -29.25
N THR A 69 6.33 -18.34 -28.50
CA THR A 69 7.05 -17.63 -27.43
C THR A 69 7.06 -18.47 -26.15
N GLU A 70 8.19 -18.43 -25.43
CA GLU A 70 8.37 -19.04 -24.11
C GLU A 70 8.30 -17.99 -22.98
N ASP A 71 8.05 -16.72 -23.32
CA ASP A 71 7.89 -15.59 -22.39
C ASP A 71 6.41 -15.32 -22.12
N ASP A 72 5.97 -15.53 -20.88
CA ASP A 72 4.57 -15.40 -20.46
C ASP A 72 4.06 -13.95 -20.61
N ASP A 73 4.90 -12.94 -20.39
CA ASP A 73 4.50 -11.53 -20.48
C ASP A 73 4.33 -11.12 -21.97
N GLU A 74 5.20 -11.61 -22.85
CA GLU A 74 5.09 -11.39 -24.30
C GLU A 74 3.87 -12.12 -24.89
N TYR A 75 3.57 -13.32 -24.39
CA TYR A 75 2.37 -14.08 -24.76
C TYR A 75 1.09 -13.29 -24.47
N GLU A 76 0.93 -12.81 -23.24
CA GLU A 76 -0.26 -12.06 -22.81
C GLU A 76 -0.43 -10.76 -23.61
N GLU A 77 0.65 -10.02 -23.84
CA GLU A 77 0.60 -8.78 -24.63
C GLU A 77 0.12 -9.02 -26.09
N ILE A 78 0.54 -10.13 -26.70
CA ILE A 78 0.11 -10.50 -28.05
C ILE A 78 -1.38 -10.88 -28.06
N VAL A 79 -1.82 -11.65 -27.06
CA VAL A 79 -3.21 -12.11 -26.92
C VAL A 79 -4.16 -10.93 -26.69
N ASP A 80 -3.82 -10.01 -25.80
CA ASP A 80 -4.63 -8.83 -25.49
C ASP A 80 -4.83 -7.93 -26.70
N ARG A 81 -3.76 -7.69 -27.48
CA ARG A 81 -3.84 -6.88 -28.70
C ARG A 81 -4.78 -7.50 -29.74
N VAL A 82 -4.78 -8.83 -29.85
CA VAL A 82 -5.70 -9.55 -30.74
C VAL A 82 -7.13 -9.47 -30.19
N LEU A 83 -7.33 -9.65 -28.89
CA LEU A 83 -8.62 -9.57 -28.22
C LEU A 83 -9.29 -8.20 -28.42
N VAL A 84 -8.57 -7.11 -28.17
CA VAL A 84 -9.07 -5.73 -28.39
C VAL A 84 -9.54 -5.55 -29.82
N THR A 85 -8.74 -6.01 -30.79
CA THR A 85 -9.07 -5.93 -32.22
C THR A 85 -10.37 -6.68 -32.54
N ILE A 86 -10.57 -7.86 -31.95
CA ILE A 86 -11.76 -8.68 -32.14
C ILE A 86 -12.99 -8.02 -31.50
N LEU A 87 -12.86 -7.50 -30.28
CA LEU A 87 -13.95 -6.84 -29.56
C LEU A 87 -14.42 -5.59 -30.30
N ASP A 88 -13.51 -4.81 -30.88
CA ASP A 88 -13.83 -3.63 -31.67
C ASP A 88 -14.59 -3.97 -32.95
N VAL A 89 -14.11 -4.94 -33.73
CA VAL A 89 -14.79 -5.38 -34.96
C VAL A 89 -16.11 -6.08 -34.65
N GLY A 90 -16.16 -6.83 -33.56
CA GLY A 90 -17.30 -7.64 -33.13
C GLY A 90 -18.41 -6.88 -32.42
N LYS A 91 -18.17 -5.63 -32.01
CA LYS A 91 -19.09 -4.81 -31.21
C LYS A 91 -20.56 -4.84 -31.68
N PRO A 92 -20.89 -4.76 -32.99
CA PRO A 92 -22.28 -4.82 -33.45
C PRO A 92 -22.94 -6.19 -33.22
N VAL A 93 -22.16 -7.27 -33.33
CA VAL A 93 -22.62 -8.65 -33.19
C VAL A 93 -22.72 -9.02 -31.71
N PHE A 94 -21.69 -8.70 -30.93
CA PHE A 94 -21.58 -9.05 -29.52
C PHE A 94 -22.64 -8.39 -28.65
N ALA A 95 -23.07 -7.17 -28.99
CA ALA A 95 -24.18 -6.51 -28.32
C ALA A 95 -25.52 -7.28 -28.45
N GLU A 96 -25.70 -8.04 -29.53
CA GLU A 96 -26.91 -8.84 -29.76
C GLU A 96 -26.82 -10.22 -29.10
N VAL A 97 -25.67 -10.89 -29.21
CA VAL A 97 -25.53 -12.31 -28.86
C VAL A 97 -25.03 -12.55 -27.43
N ALA A 98 -24.41 -11.53 -26.84
CA ALA A 98 -23.90 -11.54 -25.48
C ALA A 98 -24.25 -10.22 -24.76
N PRO A 99 -25.55 -9.87 -24.60
CA PRO A 99 -25.95 -8.63 -23.97
C PRO A 99 -25.53 -8.62 -22.48
N VAL A 100 -25.15 -7.43 -21.98
CA VAL A 100 -24.82 -7.23 -20.57
C VAL A 100 -26.04 -7.58 -19.71
N LYS A 101 -25.93 -8.60 -18.86
CA LYS A 101 -27.03 -9.04 -17.99
C LYS A 101 -27.17 -8.06 -16.82
N THR A 102 -28.30 -7.35 -16.74
CA THR A 102 -28.70 -6.63 -15.51
C THR A 102 -29.09 -7.66 -14.44
N ALA A 103 -28.65 -7.44 -13.20
CA ALA A 103 -28.85 -8.33 -12.06
C ALA A 103 -30.29 -8.89 -11.97
N VAL A 104 -30.43 -10.16 -12.31
CA VAL A 104 -31.59 -11.01 -12.01
C VAL A 104 -31.07 -12.11 -11.10
N PRO A 105 -31.81 -12.53 -10.05
CA PRO A 105 -31.41 -13.64 -9.20
C PRO A 105 -31.08 -14.89 -10.05
N LEU A 106 -30.00 -15.58 -9.67
CA LEU A 106 -29.51 -16.79 -10.32
C LEU A 106 -30.67 -17.74 -10.68
N PRO A 107 -30.72 -18.28 -11.91
CA PRO A 107 -31.72 -19.27 -12.29
C PRO A 107 -31.57 -20.55 -11.43
N PRO A 108 -32.62 -21.39 -11.34
CA PRO A 108 -32.56 -22.63 -10.56
C PRO A 108 -31.47 -23.55 -11.11
N SER A 109 -30.77 -24.22 -10.19
CA SER A 109 -29.66 -25.18 -10.39
C SER A 109 -29.46 -25.63 -11.84
N GLU A 110 -28.42 -25.12 -12.50
CA GLU A 110 -27.92 -25.71 -13.75
C GLU A 110 -27.34 -27.11 -13.45
N ASP A 111 -27.51 -28.05 -14.38
CA ASP A 111 -26.79 -29.33 -14.28
C ASP A 111 -25.31 -29.13 -14.60
N LEU A 112 -24.46 -30.01 -14.07
CA LEU A 112 -23.01 -29.93 -14.24
C LEU A 112 -22.59 -30.06 -15.71
N GLN A 113 -23.38 -30.73 -16.56
CA GLN A 113 -23.11 -30.84 -18.00
C GLN A 113 -23.14 -29.48 -18.68
N SER A 114 -24.15 -28.67 -18.38
CA SER A 114 -24.34 -27.34 -18.95
C SER A 114 -23.25 -26.36 -18.51
N LEU A 115 -22.71 -26.54 -17.30
CA LEU A 115 -21.64 -25.72 -16.75
C LEU A 115 -20.26 -26.09 -17.32
N LEU A 116 -20.00 -27.39 -17.57
CA LEU A 116 -18.75 -27.88 -18.16
C LEU A 116 -18.69 -27.65 -19.67
N TYR A 117 -19.82 -27.77 -20.35
CA TYR A 117 -19.91 -27.71 -21.82
C TYR A 117 -20.97 -26.69 -22.25
N PRO A 118 -20.75 -25.39 -22.00
CA PRO A 118 -21.70 -24.36 -22.39
C PRO A 118 -21.80 -24.30 -23.92
N LYS A 119 -22.98 -23.92 -24.41
CA LYS A 119 -23.21 -23.76 -25.86
C LYS A 119 -22.32 -22.66 -26.43
N THR A 120 -21.41 -23.01 -27.35
CA THR A 120 -20.52 -22.07 -28.06
C THR A 120 -21.17 -21.55 -29.34
N LEU A 121 -21.15 -20.23 -29.54
CA LEU A 121 -21.53 -19.60 -30.81
C LEU A 121 -20.30 -19.43 -31.69
N THR A 122 -20.42 -19.75 -32.99
CA THR A 122 -19.28 -19.78 -33.92
C THR A 122 -19.36 -18.67 -34.97
N TYR A 123 -18.26 -17.94 -35.13
CA TYR A 123 -18.12 -16.83 -36.06
C TYR A 123 -16.79 -16.91 -36.80
N ARG A 124 -16.67 -16.14 -37.89
CA ARG A 124 -15.37 -15.82 -38.51
C ARG A 124 -15.19 -14.34 -38.69
N LEU A 125 -13.92 -13.91 -38.70
CA LEU A 125 -13.55 -12.59 -39.19
C LEU A 125 -13.47 -12.62 -40.72
N LYS A 126 -14.06 -11.62 -41.38
CA LYS A 126 -13.98 -11.46 -42.83
C LYS A 126 -13.95 -9.98 -43.22
N THR A 127 -12.99 -9.61 -44.04
CA THR A 127 -12.82 -8.28 -44.61
C THR A 127 -13.34 -8.25 -46.04
N ALA A 128 -14.33 -7.39 -46.29
CA ALA A 128 -14.88 -7.17 -47.63
C ALA A 128 -14.87 -5.67 -47.94
N GLY A 129 -14.29 -5.27 -49.08
CA GLY A 129 -14.22 -3.86 -49.48
C GLY A 129 -13.39 -2.98 -48.54
N GLY A 130 -12.48 -3.56 -47.77
CA GLY A 130 -11.63 -2.86 -46.79
C GLY A 130 -12.22 -2.72 -45.39
N ASN A 131 -13.44 -3.20 -45.14
CA ASN A 131 -14.08 -3.16 -43.83
C ASN A 131 -14.13 -4.57 -43.22
N PRO A 132 -13.52 -4.80 -42.04
CA PRO A 132 -13.60 -6.07 -41.34
C PRO A 132 -14.95 -6.22 -40.63
N ALA A 133 -15.50 -7.44 -40.62
CA ALA A 133 -16.71 -7.78 -39.90
C ALA A 133 -16.65 -9.20 -39.33
N ILE A 134 -17.29 -9.41 -38.18
CA ILE A 134 -17.55 -10.74 -37.62
C ILE A 134 -18.84 -11.27 -38.20
N ILE A 135 -18.82 -12.45 -38.82
CA ILE A 135 -19.98 -13.08 -39.46
C ILE A 135 -20.22 -14.48 -38.89
N PRO A 136 -21.48 -14.87 -38.64
CA PRO A 136 -21.79 -16.20 -38.11
C PRO A 136 -21.42 -17.28 -39.13
N ILE A 137 -20.95 -18.42 -38.65
CA ILE A 137 -20.65 -19.60 -39.45
C ILE A 137 -21.21 -20.84 -38.75
N ASP A 138 -21.48 -21.89 -39.52
CA ASP A 138 -21.76 -23.19 -38.94
C ASP A 138 -20.50 -23.73 -38.22
N HIS A 139 -20.68 -24.49 -37.14
CA HIS A 139 -19.56 -25.08 -36.40
C HIS A 139 -18.68 -25.96 -37.29
N SER A 140 -19.23 -26.56 -38.35
CA SER A 140 -18.45 -27.35 -39.32
C SER A 140 -17.43 -26.51 -40.12
N GLU A 141 -17.57 -25.20 -40.13
CA GLU A 141 -16.72 -24.26 -40.86
C GLU A 141 -15.64 -23.60 -39.98
N THR A 142 -15.55 -23.93 -38.68
CA THR A 142 -14.49 -23.41 -37.81
C THR A 142 -13.12 -23.96 -38.22
N TYR A 143 -12.04 -23.24 -37.90
CA TYR A 143 -10.69 -23.64 -38.31
C TYR A 143 -10.25 -24.95 -37.63
N THR A 144 -10.45 -25.05 -36.32
CA THR A 144 -10.34 -26.28 -35.54
C THR A 144 -11.71 -26.95 -35.44
N CYS A 145 -12.12 -27.58 -36.54
CA CYS A 145 -13.27 -28.46 -36.56
C CYS A 145 -12.93 -29.80 -35.88
N LEU A 146 -12.55 -29.74 -34.60
CA LEU A 146 -12.52 -30.87 -33.69
C LEU A 146 -13.79 -30.72 -32.85
N GLU A 147 -14.65 -31.72 -32.84
CA GLU A 147 -15.80 -31.67 -31.94
C GLU A 147 -15.29 -31.45 -30.50
N PRO A 148 -15.99 -30.68 -29.64
CA PRO A 148 -15.63 -30.53 -28.22
C PRO A 148 -15.52 -31.86 -27.46
N GLU A 149 -15.85 -32.97 -28.13
CA GLU A 149 -15.98 -34.30 -27.56
C GLU A 149 -15.13 -35.37 -28.27
N SER A 150 -14.22 -35.04 -29.19
CA SER A 150 -13.41 -36.05 -29.89
C SER A 150 -11.97 -36.22 -29.37
N ASP A 151 -11.77 -37.35 -28.70
CA ASP A 151 -10.74 -38.38 -28.98
C ASP A 151 -9.25 -38.17 -28.62
N ASN A 152 -8.91 -37.36 -27.63
CA ASN A 152 -7.53 -37.34 -27.08
C ASN A 152 -7.47 -37.42 -25.55
N TYR A 153 -8.27 -38.29 -24.93
CA TYR A 153 -7.95 -38.77 -23.59
C TYR A 153 -7.03 -39.99 -23.75
N PRO A 154 -5.73 -39.90 -23.39
CA PRO A 154 -4.86 -41.05 -23.34
C PRO A 154 -5.47 -42.14 -22.45
N ASP A 155 -5.25 -43.41 -22.80
CA ASP A 155 -5.50 -44.53 -21.90
C ASP A 155 -4.59 -44.37 -20.66
N ILE A 156 -5.09 -43.69 -19.63
CA ILE A 156 -4.40 -43.62 -18.34
C ILE A 156 -4.78 -44.88 -17.57
N GLU A 157 -3.81 -45.77 -17.35
CA GLU A 157 -3.92 -46.90 -16.40
C GLU A 157 -3.95 -46.38 -14.95
N PHE A 158 -5.03 -45.71 -14.54
CA PHE A 158 -5.27 -45.34 -13.15
C PHE A 158 -6.35 -46.24 -12.55
N GLU A 159 -5.98 -47.04 -11.54
CA GLU A 159 -6.91 -47.95 -10.86
C GLU A 159 -7.90 -47.18 -9.97
N ILE A 160 -9.17 -47.13 -10.37
CA ILE A 160 -10.24 -46.55 -9.55
C ILE A 160 -10.85 -47.57 -8.58
N ASP A 161 -11.34 -47.10 -7.43
CA ASP A 161 -12.17 -47.93 -6.55
C ASP A 161 -13.55 -48.18 -7.20
N GLU A 162 -13.68 -49.31 -7.90
CA GLU A 162 -14.91 -49.73 -8.59
C GLU A 162 -16.12 -49.93 -7.66
N SER A 163 -15.92 -49.96 -6.34
CA SER A 163 -17.04 -50.05 -5.38
C SER A 163 -17.83 -48.75 -5.23
N LEU A 164 -17.30 -47.62 -5.73
CA LEU A 164 -17.93 -46.31 -5.66
C LEU A 164 -18.82 -46.04 -6.89
N PRO A 165 -19.97 -45.36 -6.70
CA PRO A 165 -20.85 -44.99 -7.80
C PRO A 165 -20.18 -43.98 -8.76
N GLN A 166 -20.53 -44.08 -10.03
CA GLN A 166 -20.09 -43.17 -11.09
C GLN A 166 -21.32 -42.42 -11.64
N TYR A 167 -21.21 -41.11 -11.80
CA TYR A 167 -22.28 -40.25 -12.25
C TYR A 167 -21.88 -39.50 -13.50
N LEU A 168 -22.81 -39.35 -14.44
CA LEU A 168 -22.65 -38.47 -15.59
C LEU A 168 -22.95 -37.02 -15.16
N PRO A 169 -22.29 -35.99 -15.73
CA PRO A 169 -22.50 -34.60 -15.33
C PRO A 169 -23.96 -34.15 -15.33
N HIS A 170 -24.76 -34.59 -16.31
CA HIS A 170 -26.19 -34.26 -16.37
C HIS A 170 -27.04 -34.88 -15.23
N GLN A 171 -26.47 -35.80 -14.44
CA GLN A 171 -27.11 -36.39 -13.25
C GLN A 171 -26.79 -35.63 -11.97
N ILE A 172 -25.98 -34.57 -12.06
CA ILE A 172 -25.46 -33.81 -10.93
C ILE A 172 -26.01 -32.38 -11.03
N SER A 173 -26.84 -31.99 -10.08
CA SER A 173 -27.37 -30.63 -10.00
C SER A 173 -26.40 -29.73 -9.25
N VAL A 174 -26.01 -28.60 -9.82
CA VAL A 174 -25.12 -27.63 -9.17
C VAL A 174 -25.94 -26.74 -8.25
N LEU A 175 -25.58 -26.71 -6.96
CA LEU A 175 -26.22 -25.85 -5.97
C LEU A 175 -25.46 -24.52 -5.82
N GLU A 176 -24.13 -24.57 -5.86
CA GLU A 176 -23.26 -23.42 -5.64
C GLU A 176 -21.89 -23.67 -6.29
N THR A 177 -21.29 -22.65 -6.92
CA THR A 177 -19.97 -22.75 -7.54
C THR A 177 -18.96 -21.97 -6.71
N PHE A 178 -17.89 -22.62 -6.26
CA PHE A 178 -16.85 -22.00 -5.43
C PHE A 178 -15.61 -21.58 -6.23
N VAL A 179 -15.25 -22.36 -7.26
CA VAL A 179 -14.09 -22.08 -8.11
C VAL A 179 -14.44 -22.47 -9.55
N LYS A 180 -14.20 -21.57 -10.51
CA LYS A 180 -14.34 -21.81 -11.95
C LYS A 180 -13.12 -21.26 -12.67
N GLY A 181 -12.11 -22.12 -12.89
CA GLY A 181 -10.93 -21.80 -13.71
C GLY A 181 -11.07 -22.35 -15.13
N ALA A 182 -10.13 -21.99 -16.02
CA ALA A 182 -10.10 -22.51 -17.40
C ALA A 182 -10.08 -24.05 -17.44
N ASP A 183 -9.40 -24.68 -16.46
CA ASP A 183 -9.17 -26.14 -16.46
C ASP A 183 -9.75 -26.93 -15.27
N HIS A 184 -10.45 -26.28 -14.33
CA HIS A 184 -11.04 -26.98 -13.18
C HIS A 184 -12.24 -26.23 -12.59
N LEU A 185 -13.16 -27.01 -12.02
CA LEU A 185 -14.41 -26.55 -11.44
C LEU A 185 -14.61 -27.19 -10.06
N VAL A 186 -14.87 -26.37 -9.04
CA VAL A 186 -15.23 -26.82 -7.69
C VAL A 186 -16.59 -26.26 -7.33
N CYS A 187 -17.54 -27.13 -7.04
CA CYS A 187 -18.92 -26.76 -6.77
C CYS A 187 -19.55 -27.63 -5.67
N ARG A 188 -20.51 -27.07 -4.94
CA ARG A 188 -21.47 -27.83 -4.13
C ARG A 188 -22.54 -28.34 -5.07
N VAL A 189 -22.80 -29.64 -4.98
CA VAL A 189 -23.75 -30.31 -5.86
C VAL A 189 -24.73 -31.15 -5.07
N GLN A 190 -25.84 -31.49 -5.71
CA GLN A 190 -26.80 -32.45 -5.21
C GLN A 190 -26.91 -33.64 -6.16
N VAL A 191 -26.81 -34.84 -5.60
CA VAL A 191 -26.99 -36.11 -6.31
C VAL A 191 -27.93 -36.99 -5.49
N HIS A 192 -29.11 -37.31 -6.04
CA HIS A 192 -30.15 -38.09 -5.35
C HIS A 192 -30.44 -37.61 -3.91
N GLU A 193 -30.76 -36.32 -3.76
CA GLU A 193 -31.04 -35.64 -2.47
C GLU A 193 -29.86 -35.52 -1.49
N LYS A 194 -28.68 -36.09 -1.80
CA LYS A 194 -27.48 -35.95 -0.99
C LYS A 194 -26.60 -34.82 -1.53
N GLU A 195 -26.25 -33.89 -0.66
CA GLU A 195 -25.28 -32.84 -0.97
C GLU A 195 -23.85 -33.37 -0.91
N MET A 196 -23.04 -32.94 -1.87
CA MET A 196 -21.65 -33.35 -2.04
C MET A 196 -20.80 -32.17 -2.52
N LEU A 197 -19.49 -32.24 -2.28
CA LEU A 197 -18.53 -31.39 -2.99
C LEU A 197 -18.13 -32.09 -4.29
N CYS A 198 -18.28 -31.42 -5.42
CA CYS A 198 -17.81 -31.87 -6.72
C CYS A 198 -16.57 -31.09 -7.13
N LYS A 199 -15.53 -31.82 -7.56
CA LYS A 199 -14.32 -31.25 -8.18
C LYS A 199 -14.11 -31.95 -9.51
N VAL A 200 -14.09 -31.18 -10.60
CA VAL A 200 -13.96 -31.67 -11.99
C VAL A 200 -12.80 -30.95 -12.67
N TRP A 201 -12.11 -31.64 -13.57
CA TRP A 201 -11.00 -31.10 -14.37
C TRP A 201 -11.31 -31.24 -15.86
N SER A 202 -10.99 -30.21 -16.66
CA SER A 202 -11.26 -30.13 -18.09
C SER A 202 -10.60 -31.26 -18.91
N HIS A 203 -9.44 -31.73 -18.44
CA HIS A 203 -8.64 -32.81 -19.05
C HIS A 203 -8.69 -34.12 -18.24
N GLY A 204 -9.60 -34.24 -17.26
CA GLY A 204 -9.76 -35.42 -16.41
C GLY A 204 -8.51 -35.84 -15.62
N LEU A 205 -8.15 -37.14 -15.68
CA LEU A 205 -7.02 -37.72 -14.94
C LEU A 205 -5.64 -37.37 -15.52
N LEU A 206 -5.55 -36.58 -16.59
CA LEU A 206 -4.26 -36.16 -17.17
C LEU A 206 -3.45 -35.22 -16.27
N TYR A 207 -4.09 -34.68 -15.23
CA TYR A 207 -3.46 -33.75 -14.31
C TYR A 207 -2.90 -34.50 -13.09
N ALA A 208 -1.58 -34.47 -12.89
CA ALA A 208 -0.92 -35.23 -11.82
C ALA A 208 -1.50 -34.97 -10.41
N ALA A 209 -1.99 -33.75 -10.15
CA ALA A 209 -2.63 -33.41 -8.89
C ALA A 209 -4.01 -34.06 -8.70
N SER A 210 -4.78 -34.29 -9.78
CA SER A 210 -6.09 -34.96 -9.67
C SER A 210 -5.92 -36.45 -9.37
N GLU A 211 -4.90 -37.08 -9.98
CA GLU A 211 -4.49 -38.45 -9.69
C GLU A 211 -4.07 -38.61 -8.22
N GLN A 212 -3.19 -37.73 -7.74
CA GLN A 212 -2.70 -37.75 -6.35
C GLN A 212 -3.83 -37.56 -5.33
N GLU A 213 -4.78 -36.66 -5.61
CA GLU A 213 -5.93 -36.42 -4.72
C GLU A 213 -6.84 -37.66 -4.63
N ILE A 214 -7.17 -38.28 -5.78
CA ILE A 214 -8.00 -39.48 -5.82
C ILE A 214 -7.28 -40.65 -5.14
N ALA A 215 -6.00 -40.86 -5.44
CA ALA A 215 -5.20 -41.93 -4.84
C ALA A 215 -5.14 -41.80 -3.31
N SER A 216 -4.92 -40.58 -2.80
CA SER A 216 -4.89 -40.29 -1.37
C SER A 216 -6.24 -40.62 -0.71
N LEU A 217 -7.35 -40.13 -1.26
CA LEU A 217 -8.68 -40.36 -0.70
C LEU A 217 -9.12 -41.83 -0.76
N GLN A 218 -8.79 -42.55 -1.82
CA GLN A 218 -9.01 -44.00 -1.92
C GLN A 218 -8.20 -44.76 -0.87
N LYS A 219 -6.94 -44.37 -0.63
CA LYS A 219 -6.08 -44.99 0.39
C LYS A 219 -6.64 -44.77 1.80
N ILE A 220 -7.11 -43.55 2.08
CA ILE A 220 -7.81 -43.24 3.34
C ILE A 220 -9.06 -44.10 3.48
N ARG A 221 -9.90 -44.19 2.44
CA ARG A 221 -11.12 -45.02 2.46
C ARG A 221 -10.82 -46.51 2.71
N LYS A 222 -9.86 -47.09 1.96
CA LYS A 222 -9.47 -48.50 2.06
C LYS A 222 -8.83 -48.85 3.41
N SER A 223 -8.21 -47.88 4.09
CA SER A 223 -7.60 -48.08 5.41
C SER A 223 -8.61 -48.34 6.54
N GLY A 224 -9.89 -47.99 6.34
CA GLY A 224 -10.93 -48.08 7.37
C GLY A 224 -10.81 -47.01 8.47
N LEU A 225 -9.94 -46.00 8.30
CA LEU A 225 -9.74 -44.93 9.27
C LEU A 225 -11.01 -44.12 9.60
N HIS A 226 -11.98 -44.04 8.68
CA HIS A 226 -13.27 -43.37 8.89
C HIS A 226 -14.17 -44.03 9.95
N GLY A 227 -13.88 -45.25 10.39
CA GLY A 227 -14.56 -45.89 11.52
C GLY A 227 -14.12 -45.38 12.90
N TYR A 228 -13.05 -44.58 12.96
CA TYR A 228 -12.53 -43.97 14.18
C TYR A 228 -12.90 -42.49 14.22
N THR A 229 -13.44 -42.00 15.34
CA THR A 229 -13.83 -40.59 15.56
C THR A 229 -12.66 -39.58 15.57
N LEU A 230 -11.46 -39.98 15.12
CA LEU A 230 -10.22 -39.22 15.22
C LEU A 230 -9.69 -38.68 13.89
N VAL A 231 -10.01 -39.30 12.74
CA VAL A 231 -9.54 -38.84 11.41
C VAL A 231 -10.62 -37.97 10.76
N ARG A 232 -10.31 -36.68 10.54
CA ARG A 232 -11.25 -35.69 9.99
C ARG A 232 -10.89 -35.30 8.56
N VAL A 233 -11.20 -36.20 7.64
CA VAL A 233 -11.02 -36.01 6.19
C VAL A 233 -12.31 -36.40 5.47
N PRO A 234 -12.85 -35.56 4.55
CA PRO A 234 -14.07 -35.88 3.81
C PRO A 234 -13.95 -37.20 3.03
N GLN A 235 -14.97 -38.05 3.10
CA GLN A 235 -14.99 -39.30 2.33
C GLN A 235 -15.17 -39.04 0.83
N ILE A 236 -14.46 -39.82 0.01
CA ILE A 236 -14.83 -39.96 -1.40
C ILE A 236 -16.11 -40.80 -1.51
N LEU A 237 -17.09 -40.26 -2.22
CA LEU A 237 -18.46 -40.80 -2.34
C LEU A 237 -18.78 -41.31 -3.75
N GLY A 238 -18.04 -40.87 -4.76
CA GLY A 238 -18.27 -41.27 -6.14
C GLY A 238 -17.35 -40.53 -7.11
N TYR A 239 -17.52 -40.83 -8.39
CA TYR A 239 -16.77 -40.20 -9.47
C TYR A 239 -17.71 -39.52 -10.48
N VAL A 240 -17.19 -38.52 -11.17
CA VAL A 240 -17.84 -37.89 -12.32
C VAL A 240 -17.22 -38.48 -13.59
N LYS A 241 -18.04 -39.03 -14.47
CA LYS A 241 -17.64 -39.73 -15.68
C LYS A 241 -18.05 -38.92 -16.91
N HIS A 242 -17.12 -38.71 -17.83
CA HIS A 242 -17.41 -38.00 -19.08
C HIS A 242 -18.52 -38.68 -19.88
N SER A 243 -19.51 -37.91 -20.36
CA SER A 243 -20.73 -38.45 -20.99
C SER A 243 -20.50 -39.26 -22.28
N LYS A 244 -19.48 -38.92 -23.07
CA LYS A 244 -19.14 -39.66 -24.32
C LYS A 244 -17.96 -40.63 -24.17
N VAL A 245 -16.79 -40.14 -23.76
CA VAL A 245 -15.55 -40.94 -23.70
C VAL A 245 -15.54 -41.93 -22.54
N GLY A 246 -16.31 -41.69 -21.48
CA GLY A 246 -16.41 -42.61 -20.35
C GLY A 246 -15.19 -42.63 -19.41
N CYS A 247 -14.23 -41.70 -19.57
CA CYS A 247 -13.16 -41.51 -18.60
C CYS A 247 -13.65 -40.80 -17.33
N ILE A 248 -12.91 -40.94 -16.23
CA ILE A 248 -13.18 -40.17 -15.00
C ILE A 248 -12.63 -38.76 -15.18
N ILE A 249 -13.50 -37.77 -14.97
CA ILE A 249 -13.17 -36.35 -15.10
C ILE A 249 -13.26 -35.58 -13.79
N GLY A 250 -13.79 -36.21 -12.75
CA GLY A 250 -13.96 -35.56 -11.45
C GLY A 250 -14.29 -36.54 -10.34
N LEU A 251 -14.36 -36.00 -9.13
CA LEU A 251 -14.69 -36.74 -7.92
C LEU A 251 -15.80 -36.05 -7.12
N LEU A 252 -16.57 -36.85 -6.39
CA LEU A 252 -17.58 -36.42 -5.44
C LEU A 252 -17.13 -36.78 -4.04
N ARG A 253 -17.19 -35.81 -3.13
CA ARG A 253 -16.82 -35.96 -1.72
C ARG A 253 -17.93 -35.57 -0.78
N GLU A 254 -17.85 -36.07 0.44
CA GLU A 254 -18.61 -35.59 1.57
C GLU A 254 -18.52 -34.07 1.68
N TRP A 255 -19.67 -33.42 1.75
CA TRP A 255 -19.77 -32.00 2.00
C TRP A 255 -19.57 -31.73 3.50
N VAL A 256 -18.59 -30.89 3.83
CA VAL A 256 -18.35 -30.45 5.21
C VAL A 256 -18.82 -29.00 5.33
N PRO A 257 -19.99 -28.75 5.95
CA PRO A 257 -20.48 -27.40 6.13
C PRO A 257 -19.65 -26.68 7.19
N GLY A 258 -18.99 -25.60 6.81
CA GLY A 258 -18.11 -24.88 7.72
C GLY A 258 -17.39 -23.73 7.02
N GLU A 259 -16.49 -23.10 7.77
CA GLU A 259 -15.69 -21.97 7.31
C GLU A 259 -14.22 -22.39 7.17
N ARG A 260 -13.50 -21.84 6.18
CA ARG A 260 -12.06 -22.10 6.06
C ARG A 260 -11.32 -21.49 7.24
N LEU A 261 -10.37 -22.21 7.83
CA LEU A 261 -9.59 -21.72 8.98
C LEU A 261 -8.87 -20.39 8.68
N ARG A 262 -8.48 -20.15 7.42
CA ARG A 262 -7.90 -18.87 6.98
C ARG A 262 -8.83 -17.66 7.20
N ASN A 263 -10.14 -17.85 7.18
CA ASN A 263 -11.13 -16.78 7.29
C ASN A 263 -11.54 -16.52 8.74
N ILE A 264 -11.18 -17.42 9.66
CA ILE A 264 -11.48 -17.29 11.08
C ILE A 264 -10.44 -16.42 11.76
N SER A 265 -10.88 -15.33 12.40
CA SER A 265 -9.99 -14.44 13.13
C SER A 265 -9.39 -15.13 14.36
N ILE A 266 -8.11 -15.46 14.26
CA ILE A 266 -7.39 -16.22 15.28
C ILE A 266 -7.16 -15.38 16.55
N SER A 267 -7.05 -14.05 16.42
CA SER A 267 -6.81 -13.11 17.54
C SER A 267 -7.95 -13.09 18.55
N VAL A 268 -9.20 -13.23 18.09
CA VAL A 268 -10.42 -13.23 18.95
C VAL A 268 -10.90 -14.64 19.32
N THR A 269 -10.36 -15.69 18.70
CA THR A 269 -10.74 -17.08 18.98
C THR A 269 -10.16 -17.57 20.31
N PRO A 270 -10.93 -18.16 21.24
CA PRO A 270 -10.40 -18.66 22.51
C PRO A 270 -9.24 -19.65 22.36
N GLU A 271 -8.20 -19.52 23.18
CA GLU A 271 -6.99 -20.35 23.12
C GLU A 271 -7.27 -21.86 23.17
N GLU A 272 -8.26 -22.28 23.95
CA GLU A 272 -8.68 -23.68 24.06
C GLU A 272 -9.19 -24.25 22.72
N LYS A 273 -9.95 -23.46 21.94
CA LYS A 273 -10.41 -23.86 20.61
C LYS A 273 -9.24 -24.00 19.64
N ARG A 274 -8.31 -23.04 19.68
CA ARG A 274 -7.11 -23.06 18.82
C ARG A 274 -6.21 -24.26 19.12
N LYS A 275 -6.01 -24.59 20.40
CA LYS A 275 -5.29 -25.81 20.83
C LYS A 275 -6.01 -27.08 20.40
N MET A 276 -7.35 -27.10 20.49
CA MET A 276 -8.15 -28.22 20.03
C MET A 276 -7.98 -28.45 18.53
N TRP A 277 -8.10 -27.41 17.70
CA TRP A 277 -7.92 -27.50 16.25
C TRP A 277 -6.51 -27.95 15.88
N ALA A 278 -5.48 -27.35 16.48
CA ALA A 278 -4.10 -27.78 16.28
C ALA A 278 -3.90 -29.26 16.63
N SER A 279 -4.50 -29.74 17.73
CA SER A 279 -4.46 -31.15 18.13
C SER A 279 -5.17 -32.06 17.12
N GLN A 280 -6.34 -31.65 16.61
CA GLN A 280 -7.11 -32.41 15.63
C GLN A 280 -6.37 -32.51 14.29
N ILE A 281 -5.79 -31.42 13.82
CA ILE A 281 -4.98 -31.35 12.59
C ILE A 281 -3.76 -32.25 12.72
N SER A 282 -2.98 -32.10 13.79
CA SER A 282 -1.77 -32.91 14.03
C SER A 282 -2.08 -34.40 14.09
N LYS A 283 -3.11 -34.82 14.85
CA LYS A 283 -3.50 -36.23 14.97
C LYS A 283 -3.98 -36.81 13.64
N THR A 284 -4.73 -36.03 12.87
CA THR A 284 -5.19 -36.45 11.55
C THR A 284 -4.00 -36.68 10.62
N ILE A 285 -3.04 -35.75 10.58
CA ILE A 285 -1.82 -35.89 9.76
C ILE A 285 -0.97 -37.10 10.17
N ASP A 286 -0.75 -37.32 11.47
CA ASP A 286 0.01 -38.47 11.96
C ASP A 286 -0.62 -39.81 11.52
N GLN A 287 -1.96 -39.89 11.54
CA GLN A 287 -2.70 -41.07 11.10
C GLN A 287 -2.65 -41.26 9.57
N LEU A 288 -2.70 -40.16 8.81
CA LEU A 288 -2.50 -40.18 7.35
C LEU A 288 -1.10 -40.66 6.99
N HIS A 289 -0.05 -40.14 7.65
CA HIS A 289 1.32 -40.60 7.47
C HIS A 289 1.49 -42.08 7.81
N GLY A 290 0.78 -42.57 8.84
CA GLY A 290 0.78 -43.99 9.24
C GLY A 290 0.26 -44.95 8.16
N ILE A 291 -0.60 -44.47 7.24
CA ILE A 291 -1.03 -45.23 6.06
C ILE A 291 -0.28 -44.79 4.79
N GLY A 292 0.75 -43.96 4.91
CA GLY A 292 1.54 -43.43 3.81
C GLY A 292 0.77 -42.49 2.89
N VAL A 293 -0.13 -41.67 3.42
CA VAL A 293 -0.77 -40.54 2.74
C VAL A 293 -0.09 -39.25 3.23
N ILE A 294 0.38 -38.42 2.32
CA ILE A 294 0.96 -37.10 2.60
C ILE A 294 -0.10 -36.06 2.22
N TRP A 295 -0.31 -35.05 3.05
CA TRP A 295 -1.30 -34.00 2.79
C TRP A 295 -0.83 -33.08 1.65
N GLY A 296 0.45 -32.70 1.65
CA GLY A 296 1.17 -32.16 0.49
C GLY A 296 1.24 -30.64 0.45
N ASP A 297 0.09 -29.95 0.40
CA ASP A 297 -0.02 -28.48 0.41
C ASP A 297 -0.63 -28.00 1.72
N GLY A 298 0.12 -28.14 2.81
CA GLY A 298 -0.36 -27.83 4.15
C GLY A 298 -0.47 -26.32 4.40
N LYS A 299 -1.70 -25.81 4.50
CA LYS A 299 -2.00 -24.39 4.78
C LYS A 299 -3.38 -24.20 5.42
N ALA A 300 -3.59 -23.08 6.10
CA ALA A 300 -4.87 -22.80 6.78
C ALA A 300 -6.08 -22.72 5.81
N SER A 301 -5.89 -22.39 4.53
CA SER A 301 -7.01 -22.41 3.56
C SER A 301 -7.48 -23.81 3.20
N ASN A 302 -6.67 -24.83 3.48
CA ASN A 302 -6.97 -26.24 3.22
C ASN A 302 -7.51 -26.94 4.49
N VAL A 303 -7.96 -26.15 5.48
CA VAL A 303 -8.61 -26.62 6.70
C VAL A 303 -10.00 -25.99 6.79
N ILE A 304 -11.04 -26.79 7.04
CA ILE A 304 -12.40 -26.31 7.33
C ILE A 304 -12.68 -26.50 8.82
N ILE A 305 -13.23 -25.49 9.48
CA ILE A 305 -13.86 -25.61 10.80
C ILE A 305 -15.36 -25.83 10.60
N ASP A 306 -15.84 -27.01 10.99
CA ASP A 306 -17.26 -27.36 10.88
C ASP A 306 -18.12 -26.63 11.91
N LYS A 307 -19.45 -26.77 11.79
CA LYS A 307 -20.43 -26.15 12.71
C LYS A 307 -20.31 -26.64 14.15
N GLU A 308 -19.67 -27.78 14.38
CA GLU A 308 -19.38 -28.36 15.68
C GLU A 308 -17.96 -28.02 16.18
N ASP A 309 -17.33 -26.97 15.62
CA ASP A 309 -16.00 -26.48 15.94
C ASP A 309 -14.86 -27.51 15.70
N ASN A 310 -15.00 -28.44 14.76
CA ASN A 310 -13.94 -29.40 14.45
C ASN A 310 -13.15 -29.02 13.20
N ALA A 311 -11.83 -29.24 13.24
CA ALA A 311 -10.94 -29.02 12.11
C ALA A 311 -10.88 -30.24 11.18
N TRP A 312 -11.21 -30.03 9.90
CA TRP A 312 -11.19 -31.01 8.82
C TRP A 312 -10.13 -30.64 7.80
N LEU A 313 -9.31 -31.61 7.40
CA LEU A 313 -8.34 -31.42 6.32
C LEU A 313 -9.00 -31.66 4.97
N ILE A 314 -8.83 -30.71 4.07
CA ILE A 314 -9.30 -30.77 2.69
C ILE A 314 -8.12 -30.61 1.72
N ASP A 315 -8.37 -30.95 0.45
CA ASP A 315 -7.43 -30.83 -0.67
C ASP A 315 -6.15 -31.66 -0.55
N PHE A 316 -6.08 -32.76 -1.32
CA PHE A 316 -4.96 -33.72 -1.29
C PHE A 316 -4.24 -33.80 -2.65
N GLY A 317 -4.44 -32.81 -3.51
CA GLY A 317 -3.80 -32.77 -4.83
C GLY A 317 -2.31 -32.45 -4.79
N GLY A 318 -1.75 -32.18 -3.62
CA GLY A 318 -0.38 -31.69 -3.47
C GLY A 318 -0.25 -30.23 -3.92
N GLY A 319 0.98 -29.82 -4.21
CA GLY A 319 1.31 -28.45 -4.58
C GLY A 319 2.21 -27.77 -3.55
N PHE A 320 2.51 -26.50 -3.81
CA PHE A 320 3.38 -25.69 -2.97
C PHE A 320 2.80 -24.29 -2.83
N THR A 321 2.60 -23.85 -1.59
CA THR A 321 2.21 -22.48 -1.28
C THR A 321 3.35 -21.78 -0.55
N ASN A 322 3.89 -20.73 -1.18
CA ASN A 322 4.96 -19.94 -0.60
C ASN A 322 4.55 -19.38 0.77
N GLY A 323 5.46 -19.42 1.74
CA GLY A 323 5.22 -18.97 3.11
C GLY A 323 4.65 -20.02 4.07
N TRP A 324 4.16 -21.17 3.60
CA TRP A 324 3.59 -22.24 4.46
C TRP A 324 4.55 -23.40 4.70
N VAL A 325 5.17 -23.94 3.65
CA VAL A 325 6.21 -24.98 3.74
C VAL A 325 7.43 -24.48 2.97
N GLU A 326 8.63 -24.96 3.27
CA GLU A 326 9.82 -24.75 2.43
C GLU A 326 9.68 -25.51 1.11
N LYS A 327 10.15 -24.94 0.00
CA LYS A 327 9.91 -25.51 -1.34
C LYS A 327 10.50 -26.92 -1.48
N GLU A 328 11.61 -27.17 -0.79
CA GLU A 328 12.34 -28.42 -0.74
C GLU A 328 11.63 -29.48 0.12
N LEU A 329 10.76 -29.05 1.03
CA LEU A 329 9.97 -29.91 1.91
C LEU A 329 8.53 -30.11 1.39
N ALA A 330 8.13 -29.43 0.32
CA ALA A 330 6.81 -29.57 -0.28
C ALA A 330 6.52 -31.03 -0.67
N GLY A 331 5.32 -31.54 -0.35
CA GLY A 331 4.96 -32.92 -0.66
C GLY A 331 5.67 -33.99 0.19
N THR A 332 6.24 -33.61 1.35
CA THR A 332 6.92 -34.55 2.27
C THR A 332 6.22 -34.61 3.64
N VAL A 333 6.51 -35.67 4.42
CA VAL A 333 6.07 -35.82 5.82
C VAL A 333 6.59 -34.67 6.69
N GLU A 334 7.83 -34.26 6.44
CA GLU A 334 8.49 -33.15 7.11
C GLU A 334 7.82 -31.81 6.78
N GLY A 335 7.41 -31.62 5.53
CA GLY A 335 6.66 -30.45 5.08
C GLY A 335 5.28 -30.34 5.73
N ASP A 336 4.54 -31.44 5.82
CA ASP A 336 3.26 -31.48 6.53
C ASP A 336 3.43 -31.10 8.01
N LYS A 337 4.49 -31.59 8.67
CA LYS A 337 4.80 -31.21 10.07
C LYS A 337 5.13 -29.73 10.19
N GLN A 338 5.84 -29.15 9.23
CA GLN A 338 6.13 -27.71 9.19
C GLN A 338 4.85 -26.89 9.03
N ALA A 339 3.93 -27.32 8.16
CA ALA A 339 2.62 -26.70 8.02
C ALA A 339 1.81 -26.73 9.32
N VAL A 340 1.77 -27.87 10.01
CA VAL A 340 1.12 -28.00 11.33
C VAL A 340 1.72 -27.03 12.33
N GLN A 341 3.04 -26.93 12.38
CA GLN A 341 3.72 -26.00 13.28
C GLN A 341 3.32 -24.56 12.98
N LYS A 342 3.25 -24.14 11.72
CA LYS A 342 2.82 -22.77 11.37
C LYS A 342 1.36 -22.50 11.71
N ILE A 343 0.46 -23.45 11.41
CA ILE A 343 -0.96 -23.37 11.80
C ILE A 343 -1.09 -23.28 13.34
N THR A 344 -0.24 -24.01 14.06
CA THR A 344 -0.21 -24.01 15.53
C THR A 344 0.42 -22.74 16.11
N GLN A 345 1.43 -22.17 15.46
CA GLN A 345 2.07 -20.91 15.87
C GLN A 345 1.15 -19.71 15.70
N GLN A 346 0.38 -19.66 14.60
CA GLN A 346 -0.71 -18.69 14.45
C GLN A 346 -1.75 -18.84 15.59
N SER A 347 -1.92 -20.07 16.10
CA SER A 347 -2.84 -20.43 17.19
C SER A 347 -2.30 -20.20 18.62
N SER A 348 -1.01 -19.94 18.79
CA SER A 348 -0.35 -19.86 20.10
C SER A 348 0.72 -18.77 20.15
N ASN A 349 0.28 -17.53 20.35
CA ASN A 349 1.18 -16.45 20.79
C ASN A 349 1.55 -16.61 22.27
N VAL A 350 2.43 -17.58 22.59
CA VAL A 350 3.34 -17.51 23.74
C VAL A 350 4.66 -18.20 23.36
N LYS A 351 5.74 -17.41 23.26
CA LYS A 351 7.12 -17.93 23.15
C LYS A 351 7.53 -18.55 24.49
N THR A 352 7.83 -19.85 24.50
CA THR A 352 8.76 -20.43 25.49
C THR A 352 9.63 -21.49 24.82
N ASN A 353 10.88 -21.13 24.53
CA ASN A 353 11.96 -22.08 24.27
C ASN A 353 12.67 -22.36 25.60
N ILE A 354 12.52 -23.57 26.16
CA ILE A 354 13.48 -24.16 27.09
C ILE A 354 13.64 -25.65 26.71
N PRO A 355 14.86 -26.15 26.49
CA PRO A 355 15.09 -27.55 26.19
C PRO A 355 14.97 -28.40 27.48
N MET A 356 14.15 -29.46 27.41
CA MET A 356 14.02 -30.45 28.48
C MET A 356 15.26 -31.37 28.54
N LYS A 357 15.96 -31.38 29.67
CA LYS A 357 16.51 -32.60 30.27
C LYS A 357 16.24 -32.61 31.78
N PHE A 358 15.63 -33.71 32.22
CA PHE A 358 15.14 -34.01 33.57
C PHE A 358 16.23 -33.98 34.66
N ALA A 359 15.88 -33.46 35.85
CA ALA A 359 15.81 -34.26 37.09
C ALA A 359 15.29 -33.41 38.28
N SER A 360 14.56 -34.09 39.15
CA SER A 360 13.65 -33.56 40.17
C SER A 360 14.31 -33.07 41.48
N LEU A 361 13.52 -32.23 42.18
CA LEU A 361 13.20 -32.25 43.62
C LEU A 361 13.73 -31.11 44.53
N ALA A 362 12.74 -30.41 45.10
CA ALA A 362 12.59 -29.96 46.49
C ALA A 362 13.07 -28.55 46.94
N LEU A 363 12.04 -27.73 47.26
CA LEU A 363 11.87 -26.78 48.37
C LEU A 363 13.12 -26.19 49.08
N LEU A 364 13.21 -24.86 49.16
CA LEU A 364 12.88 -24.05 50.36
C LEU A 364 13.18 -22.55 50.15
N ALA A 365 12.43 -21.74 50.89
CA ALA A 365 12.39 -20.28 50.87
C ALA A 365 13.74 -19.56 51.16
N GLY A 366 13.89 -18.37 50.59
CA GLY A 366 14.92 -17.40 50.98
C GLY A 366 14.83 -16.11 50.19
N LEU A 367 14.49 -15.01 50.87
CA LEU A 367 14.58 -13.64 50.38
C LEU A 367 16.01 -13.29 49.95
N SER A 368 16.20 -12.86 48.72
CA SER A 368 17.28 -11.95 48.32
C SER A 368 16.90 -11.19 47.05
N THR A 369 16.94 -9.87 47.16
CA THR A 369 16.84 -8.91 46.06
C THR A 369 17.94 -9.18 45.04
N VAL A 370 17.56 -9.55 43.82
CA VAL A 370 18.45 -9.51 42.66
C VAL A 370 17.77 -8.64 41.62
N SER A 371 18.31 -7.44 41.40
CA SER A 371 18.02 -6.66 40.19
C SER A 371 18.28 -7.57 38.99
N ALA A 372 17.24 -7.83 38.21
CA ALA A 372 17.37 -8.49 36.92
C ALA A 372 18.17 -7.55 36.01
N VAL A 373 19.48 -7.79 35.91
CA VAL A 373 20.31 -7.24 34.85
C VAL A 373 19.88 -7.97 33.58
N SER A 374 19.04 -7.33 32.75
CA SER A 374 18.78 -7.80 31.40
C SER A 374 20.09 -7.81 30.61
N GLU A 375 20.40 -8.89 29.88
CA GLU A 375 21.51 -8.91 28.94
C GLU A 375 21.42 -7.70 28.01
N VAL A 376 22.44 -6.83 28.05
CA VAL A 376 22.50 -5.64 27.19
C VAL A 376 23.01 -6.09 25.83
N SER A 377 22.15 -6.08 24.81
CA SER A 377 22.52 -6.33 23.43
C SER A 377 23.32 -5.14 22.88
N GLU A 378 24.31 -5.45 22.03
CA GLU A 378 25.25 -4.49 21.46
C GLU A 378 25.17 -4.52 19.93
N TYR A 379 25.01 -3.34 19.32
CA TYR A 379 24.88 -3.15 17.88
C TYR A 379 25.90 -2.12 17.39
N GLU A 380 26.19 -2.10 16.09
CA GLU A 380 27.00 -1.03 15.50
C GLU A 380 26.25 0.29 15.53
N TYR A 381 25.00 0.26 15.10
CA TYR A 381 24.12 1.42 15.07
C TYR A 381 22.83 1.15 15.84
N VAL A 382 22.38 2.14 16.60
CA VAL A 382 21.05 2.17 17.20
C VAL A 382 20.30 3.36 16.62
N ILE A 383 19.15 3.13 16.02
CA ILE A 383 18.35 4.16 15.34
C ILE A 383 17.00 4.29 16.05
N ILE A 384 16.60 5.52 16.37
CA ILE A 384 15.32 5.83 17.02
C ILE A 384 14.35 6.40 15.99
N GLY A 385 13.19 5.77 15.81
CA GLY A 385 12.14 6.19 14.89
C GLY A 385 12.30 5.55 13.50
N SER A 386 11.24 4.90 13.02
CA SER A 386 11.25 4.15 11.76
C SER A 386 10.66 4.89 10.56
N GLY A 387 10.44 6.21 10.68
CA GLY A 387 9.93 7.07 9.61
C GLY A 387 10.85 7.15 8.37
N PRO A 388 10.50 7.98 7.37
CA PRO A 388 11.29 8.17 6.14
C PRO A 388 12.78 8.38 6.36
N GLY A 389 13.14 9.08 7.43
CA GLY A 389 14.51 9.25 7.92
C GLY A 389 15.12 7.94 8.42
N GLY A 390 14.83 7.58 9.67
CA GLY A 390 15.51 6.47 10.35
C GLY A 390 15.25 5.09 9.77
N GLY A 391 14.05 4.81 9.25
CA GLY A 391 13.68 3.51 8.72
C GLY A 391 14.45 3.09 7.48
N THR A 392 14.55 4.00 6.50
CA THR A 392 15.31 3.75 5.28
C THR A 392 16.81 3.73 5.51
N LEU A 393 17.31 4.56 6.43
CA LEU A 393 18.71 4.54 6.86
C LEU A 393 19.08 3.21 7.54
N ALA A 394 18.21 2.70 8.42
CA ALA A 394 18.39 1.41 9.07
C ALA A 394 18.51 0.28 8.06
N ALA A 395 17.59 0.25 7.08
CA ALA A 395 17.60 -0.74 6.01
C ALA A 395 18.89 -0.65 5.17
N ASN A 396 19.29 0.55 4.73
CA ASN A 396 20.51 0.74 3.95
C ASN A 396 21.77 0.28 4.70
N LEU A 397 21.93 0.66 5.98
CA LEU A 397 23.07 0.23 6.80
C LEU A 397 23.10 -1.29 6.97
N ALA A 398 21.96 -1.91 7.30
CA ALA A 398 21.86 -3.35 7.44
C ALA A 398 22.18 -4.09 6.14
N ARG A 399 21.72 -3.58 4.98
CA ARG A 399 22.01 -4.17 3.66
C ARG A 399 23.48 -4.08 3.27
N THR A 400 24.24 -3.17 3.90
CA THR A 400 25.72 -3.13 3.79
C THR A 400 26.45 -3.99 4.82
N GLY A 401 25.73 -4.77 5.63
CA GLY A 401 26.30 -5.72 6.59
C GLY A 401 26.51 -5.16 8.00
N HIS A 402 26.06 -3.94 8.29
CA HIS A 402 26.18 -3.36 9.63
C HIS A 402 25.06 -3.80 10.56
N SER A 403 25.38 -4.17 11.80
CA SER A 403 24.33 -4.54 12.77
C SER A 403 23.56 -3.31 13.25
N VAL A 404 22.24 -3.34 13.07
CA VAL A 404 21.35 -2.21 13.40
C VAL A 404 20.22 -2.65 14.33
N PHE A 405 19.99 -1.87 15.39
CA PHE A 405 18.77 -1.95 16.20
C PHE A 405 17.90 -0.72 15.95
N LEU A 406 16.75 -0.92 15.32
CA LEU A 406 15.76 0.12 15.01
C LEU A 406 14.66 0.12 16.07
N ILE A 407 14.53 1.21 16.81
CA ILE A 407 13.53 1.43 17.85
C ILE A 407 12.31 2.13 17.23
N GLU A 408 11.13 1.53 17.35
CA GLU A 408 9.85 2.12 16.96
C GLU A 408 8.87 2.04 18.13
N ALA A 409 8.27 3.18 18.47
CA ALA A 409 7.31 3.25 19.58
C ALA A 409 5.95 2.66 19.19
N GLY A 410 5.61 2.69 17.90
CA GLY A 410 4.43 2.07 17.32
C GLY A 410 4.51 0.56 17.11
N GLY A 411 3.38 -0.01 16.71
CA GLY A 411 3.27 -1.39 16.23
C GLY A 411 3.60 -1.53 14.74
N ASP A 412 3.38 -2.71 14.19
CA ASP A 412 3.42 -2.94 12.74
C ASP A 412 2.04 -3.38 12.24
N TYR A 413 1.43 -2.54 11.40
CA TYR A 413 0.09 -2.75 10.85
C TYR A 413 0.05 -2.63 9.33
N GLY A 414 1.19 -2.68 8.63
CA GLY A 414 1.17 -2.39 7.19
C GLY A 414 0.63 -3.51 6.30
N ASP A 415 0.14 -4.58 6.89
CA ASP A 415 -0.67 -5.60 6.20
C ASP A 415 -2.19 -5.30 6.37
N ASP A 416 -2.53 -4.31 7.19
CA ASP A 416 -3.87 -3.75 7.31
C ASP A 416 -4.20 -2.92 6.07
N ILE A 417 -5.46 -3.00 5.64
CA ILE A 417 -5.97 -2.26 4.49
C ILE A 417 -5.86 -0.75 4.68
N LEU A 418 -6.06 -0.23 5.90
CA LEU A 418 -5.99 1.20 6.16
C LEU A 418 -4.60 1.79 5.84
N GLN A 419 -3.53 1.00 5.97
CA GLN A 419 -2.17 1.42 5.59
C GLN A 419 -1.86 1.10 4.13
N THR A 420 -2.29 -0.06 3.65
CA THR A 420 -1.94 -0.53 2.29
C THR A 420 -2.63 0.29 1.19
N VAL A 421 -3.90 0.68 1.42
CA VAL A 421 -4.72 1.44 0.47
C VAL A 421 -4.44 2.95 0.65
N PRO A 422 -3.83 3.65 -0.33
CA PRO A 422 -3.39 5.02 -0.14
C PRO A 422 -4.51 6.02 0.21
N VAL A 423 -5.71 5.89 -0.39
CA VAL A 423 -6.86 6.77 -0.12
C VAL A 423 -7.35 6.71 1.34
N MET A 424 -6.99 5.64 2.08
CA MET A 424 -7.35 5.50 3.50
C MET A 424 -6.44 6.26 4.47
N GLY A 425 -5.48 7.06 3.97
CA GLY A 425 -4.52 7.80 4.80
C GLY A 425 -5.16 8.62 5.92
N ALA A 426 -6.27 9.32 5.66
CA ALA A 426 -6.97 10.10 6.69
C ALA A 426 -7.51 9.22 7.83
N HIS A 427 -8.09 8.06 7.50
CA HIS A 427 -8.58 7.10 8.50
C HIS A 427 -7.41 6.49 9.29
N ALA A 428 -6.30 6.17 8.63
CA ALA A 428 -5.10 5.66 9.29
C ALA A 428 -4.48 6.71 10.24
N ALA A 429 -4.52 7.99 9.87
CA ALA A 429 -4.02 9.10 10.68
C ALA A 429 -4.91 9.44 11.89
N GLU A 430 -6.15 8.93 11.95
CA GLU A 430 -7.00 8.98 13.14
C GLU A 430 -7.09 7.65 13.90
N HIS A 431 -6.57 6.56 13.31
CA HIS A 431 -6.66 5.22 13.90
C HIS A 431 -5.88 5.16 15.22
N PRO A 432 -6.49 4.72 16.35
CA PRO A 432 -5.85 4.73 17.67
C PRO A 432 -4.55 3.95 17.76
N GLU A 433 -4.38 2.93 16.92
CA GLU A 433 -3.18 2.09 16.94
C GLU A 433 -2.06 2.58 16.01
N MET A 434 -2.39 3.42 15.03
CA MET A 434 -1.46 3.82 13.96
C MET A 434 -1.04 5.29 14.07
N SER A 435 -1.62 6.06 15.00
CA SER A 435 -1.42 7.49 15.10
C SER A 435 -1.26 8.00 16.53
N TRP A 436 -0.45 9.05 16.68
CA TRP A 436 -0.39 9.92 17.85
C TRP A 436 -1.15 11.21 17.58
N ALA A 437 -1.95 11.61 18.56
CA ALA A 437 -2.67 12.87 18.59
C ALA A 437 -1.88 13.92 19.39
N PHE A 438 -1.02 14.69 18.71
CA PHE A 438 -0.48 15.90 19.29
C PHE A 438 -1.52 17.01 19.23
N PHE A 439 -1.47 17.93 20.19
CA PHE A 439 -2.19 19.19 20.10
C PHE A 439 -1.18 20.34 20.15
N VAL A 440 -1.28 21.23 19.17
CA VAL A 440 -0.32 22.31 18.92
C VAL A 440 -0.98 23.67 19.09
N SER A 441 -0.16 24.68 19.35
CA SER A 441 -0.57 26.07 19.28
C SER A 441 -0.06 26.73 18.01
N HIS A 442 -0.96 27.33 17.24
CA HIS A 442 -0.59 28.18 16.10
C HIS A 442 -0.21 29.60 16.55
N TYR A 443 -0.81 30.12 17.62
CA TYR A 443 -0.66 31.52 18.04
C TYR A 443 -0.46 31.64 19.55
N GLN A 444 0.40 32.57 19.97
CA GLN A 444 0.52 32.96 21.38
C GLN A 444 -0.73 33.70 21.89
N ASN A 445 -1.42 34.42 21.01
CA ASN A 445 -2.66 35.10 21.37
C ASN A 445 -3.83 34.11 21.37
N GLU A 446 -4.28 33.69 22.55
CA GLU A 446 -5.41 32.76 22.70
C GLU A 446 -6.71 33.27 22.06
N THR A 447 -6.94 34.59 22.03
CA THR A 447 -8.14 35.14 21.37
C THR A 447 -8.09 34.90 19.87
N GLN A 448 -6.91 35.01 19.24
CA GLN A 448 -6.75 34.63 17.83
C GLN A 448 -6.83 33.12 17.65
N ALA A 449 -6.15 32.35 18.50
CA ALA A 449 -6.13 30.88 18.39
C ALA A 449 -7.53 30.27 18.44
N ARG A 450 -8.41 30.77 19.32
CA ARG A 450 -9.79 30.28 19.49
C ARG A 450 -10.77 30.75 18.40
N ARG A 451 -10.31 31.53 17.41
CA ARG A 451 -11.10 31.83 16.20
C ARG A 451 -11.05 30.69 15.17
N ASP A 452 -10.16 29.72 15.37
CA ASP A 452 -10.09 28.53 14.54
C ASP A 452 -11.24 27.58 14.87
N ASN A 453 -12.06 27.28 13.86
CA ASN A 453 -13.17 26.34 13.97
C ASN A 453 -12.70 24.88 14.22
N LYS A 454 -11.40 24.61 14.08
CA LYS A 454 -10.75 23.33 14.42
C LYS A 454 -10.17 23.28 15.83
N PHE A 455 -10.27 24.38 16.60
CA PHE A 455 -9.77 24.41 17.97
C PHE A 455 -10.50 23.36 18.82
N ALA A 456 -9.73 22.47 19.44
CA ALA A 456 -10.23 21.36 20.21
C ALA A 456 -10.16 21.62 21.71
N TYR A 457 -11.12 21.03 22.42
CA TYR A 457 -11.28 21.09 23.86
C TYR A 457 -11.50 19.67 24.39
N LEU A 458 -10.82 19.30 25.47
CA LEU A 458 -11.01 18.04 26.17
C LEU A 458 -12.20 18.16 27.13
N LEU A 459 -13.14 17.23 27.01
CA LEU A 459 -14.30 17.13 27.89
C LEU A 459 -13.98 16.25 29.11
N PRO A 460 -14.70 16.41 30.25
CA PRO A 460 -14.48 15.60 31.45
C PRO A 460 -14.65 14.08 31.26
N ASN A 461 -15.33 13.65 30.20
CA ASN A 461 -15.50 12.24 29.84
C ASN A 461 -14.34 11.67 29.00
N GLY A 462 -13.31 12.47 28.69
CA GLY A 462 -12.16 12.07 27.88
C GLY A 462 -12.35 12.20 26.36
N THR A 463 -13.49 12.70 25.89
CA THR A 463 -13.74 12.97 24.46
C THR A 463 -13.41 14.43 24.09
N TYR A 464 -13.38 14.75 22.80
CA TYR A 464 -13.07 16.10 22.32
C TYR A 464 -14.33 16.83 21.83
N TYR A 465 -14.46 18.10 22.18
CA TYR A 465 -15.31 19.08 21.50
C TYR A 465 -14.45 19.89 20.54
N VAL A 466 -14.95 20.19 19.35
CA VAL A 466 -14.25 20.99 18.33
C VAL A 466 -15.18 22.12 17.90
N GLY A 467 -14.69 23.37 17.92
CA GLY A 467 -15.46 24.52 17.45
C GLY A 467 -15.29 25.77 18.31
N LEU A 468 -16.08 26.79 17.97
CA LEU A 468 -15.96 28.13 18.56
C LEU A 468 -16.72 28.30 19.89
N ASP A 469 -17.66 27.41 20.19
CA ASP A 469 -18.61 27.53 21.32
C ASP A 469 -18.50 26.34 22.31
N PRO A 470 -17.35 26.16 22.98
CA PRO A 470 -17.12 25.03 23.87
C PRO A 470 -18.03 25.06 25.12
N PRO A 471 -18.37 23.89 25.69
CA PRO A 471 -18.97 23.79 27.02
C PRO A 471 -18.08 24.43 28.10
N GLU A 472 -18.68 24.96 29.18
CA GLU A 472 -17.97 25.68 30.24
C GLU A 472 -16.95 24.78 30.97
N GLU A 473 -17.24 23.48 31.05
CA GLU A 473 -16.39 22.46 31.66
C GLU A 473 -15.28 21.92 30.75
N ALA A 474 -15.20 22.37 29.50
CA ALA A 474 -14.24 21.87 28.52
C ALA A 474 -12.87 22.56 28.67
N GLU A 475 -11.79 21.77 28.68
CA GLU A 475 -10.42 22.28 28.79
C GLU A 475 -9.81 22.52 27.39
N PRO A 476 -9.28 23.71 27.07
CA PRO A 476 -8.67 23.95 25.76
C PRO A 476 -7.40 23.11 25.59
N VAL A 477 -7.27 22.41 24.46
CA VAL A 477 -6.07 21.60 24.16
C VAL A 477 -5.27 22.07 22.94
N GLY A 478 -5.90 22.78 21.99
CA GLY A 478 -5.24 23.32 20.79
C GLY A 478 -5.73 22.69 19.50
N ILE A 479 -4.88 22.64 18.47
CA ILE A 479 -5.21 22.07 17.15
C ILE A 479 -4.62 20.67 17.03
N LEU A 480 -5.42 19.71 16.55
CA LEU A 480 -4.94 18.34 16.35
C LEU A 480 -3.86 18.31 15.26
N TYR A 481 -2.77 17.64 15.59
CA TYR A 481 -1.63 17.44 14.70
C TYR A 481 -1.21 15.97 14.73
N PRO A 482 -1.82 15.11 13.89
CA PRO A 482 -1.57 13.68 13.91
C PRO A 482 -0.16 13.33 13.40
N ARG A 483 0.47 12.33 14.00
CA ARG A 483 1.74 11.75 13.52
C ARG A 483 1.63 10.23 13.51
N GLY A 484 2.31 9.56 12.58
CA GLY A 484 2.28 8.10 12.51
C GLY A 484 2.95 7.46 13.74
N ALA A 485 2.25 6.53 14.38
CA ALA A 485 2.69 5.72 15.52
C ALA A 485 2.73 4.23 15.11
N THR A 486 3.45 3.95 14.03
CA THR A 486 3.53 2.64 13.38
C THR A 486 4.89 2.49 12.70
N LEU A 487 5.31 1.26 12.41
CA LEU A 487 6.48 0.99 11.59
C LEU A 487 6.37 1.73 10.24
N GLY A 488 7.36 2.56 9.91
CA GLY A 488 7.34 3.48 8.77
C GLY A 488 6.90 4.91 9.10
N GLY A 489 6.45 5.17 10.35
CA GLY A 489 6.04 6.48 10.83
C GLY A 489 4.93 7.13 10.00
N SER A 490 4.97 8.46 9.87
CA SER A 490 3.94 9.21 9.14
C SER A 490 3.80 8.86 7.66
N SER A 491 4.78 8.19 7.04
CA SER A 491 4.65 7.75 5.65
C SER A 491 3.58 6.68 5.44
N GLN A 492 3.14 6.01 6.51
CA GLN A 492 2.03 5.04 6.49
C GLN A 492 0.64 5.68 6.57
N VAL A 493 0.54 6.94 7.00
CA VAL A 493 -0.75 7.59 7.30
C VAL A 493 -0.93 8.92 6.55
N ASN A 494 0.02 9.30 5.70
CA ASN A 494 -0.05 10.55 4.93
C ASN A 494 -0.82 10.39 3.60
N ALA A 495 -0.99 11.50 2.88
CA ALA A 495 -1.59 11.56 1.55
C ALA A 495 -0.74 10.94 0.42
N ALA A 496 0.41 10.34 0.74
CA ALA A 496 1.34 9.71 -0.20
C ALA A 496 1.81 10.62 -1.34
N VAL A 497 1.89 11.94 -1.15
CA VAL A 497 2.44 12.86 -2.17
C VAL A 497 3.96 12.65 -2.31
N PHE A 498 4.42 12.58 -3.56
CA PHE A 498 5.81 12.36 -3.93
C PHE A 498 6.30 13.49 -4.86
N ALA A 499 6.54 14.65 -4.26
CA ALA A 499 6.95 15.87 -4.95
C ALA A 499 8.44 16.14 -4.74
N LEU A 500 9.19 16.28 -5.83
CA LEU A 500 10.60 16.62 -5.78
C LEU A 500 10.76 18.07 -5.27
N PRO A 501 11.80 18.38 -4.47
CA PRO A 501 12.16 19.76 -4.12
C PRO A 501 12.95 20.47 -5.22
N ALA A 502 12.76 21.78 -5.34
CA ALA A 502 13.58 22.60 -6.22
C ALA A 502 15.04 22.66 -5.77
N ASP A 503 15.95 22.69 -6.75
CA ASP A 503 17.41 22.76 -6.53
C ASP A 503 17.84 23.92 -5.64
N GLU A 504 17.12 25.05 -5.70
CA GLU A 504 17.43 26.24 -4.92
C GLU A 504 17.35 26.01 -3.42
N HIS A 505 16.44 25.15 -2.95
CA HIS A 505 16.34 24.79 -1.53
C HIS A 505 17.59 24.03 -1.06
N TRP A 506 18.06 23.07 -1.88
CA TRP A 506 19.30 22.34 -1.64
C TRP A 506 20.53 23.26 -1.71
N ASN A 507 20.57 24.14 -2.71
CA ASN A 507 21.63 25.13 -2.87
C ASN A 507 21.72 26.07 -1.67
N ALA A 508 20.60 26.49 -1.09
CA ALA A 508 20.58 27.31 0.13
C ALA A 508 21.21 26.57 1.32
N ILE A 509 21.00 25.24 1.44
CA ILE A 509 21.69 24.42 2.45
C ILE A 509 23.20 24.38 2.16
N ALA A 510 23.60 24.17 0.90
CA ALA A 510 25.00 24.18 0.50
C ALA A 510 25.70 25.51 0.80
N ASP A 511 25.02 26.64 0.58
CA ASP A 511 25.54 27.97 0.87
C ASP A 511 25.63 28.22 2.39
N LEU A 512 24.59 27.86 3.14
CA LEU A 512 24.57 27.98 4.60
C LEU A 512 25.69 27.17 5.26
N THR A 513 25.93 25.96 4.77
CA THR A 513 26.87 25.01 5.36
C THR A 513 28.28 25.10 4.77
N SER A 514 28.42 25.78 3.63
CA SER A 514 29.61 25.75 2.77
C SER A 514 29.99 24.34 2.26
N ASP A 515 29.06 23.39 2.28
CA ASP A 515 29.26 22.03 1.79
C ASP A 515 28.58 21.82 0.43
N GLN A 516 29.41 21.71 -0.62
CA GLN A 516 28.94 21.58 -2.00
C GLN A 516 28.23 20.25 -2.28
N SER A 517 28.38 19.24 -1.43
CA SER A 517 27.64 17.97 -1.58
C SER A 517 26.13 18.16 -1.45
N TRP A 518 25.68 19.30 -0.90
CA TRP A 518 24.26 19.68 -0.78
C TRP A 518 23.72 20.41 -1.99
N ARG A 519 24.50 20.67 -3.04
CA ARG A 519 23.98 21.32 -4.24
C ARG A 519 22.88 20.47 -4.89
N GLY A 520 21.93 21.13 -5.54
CA GLY A 520 20.80 20.48 -6.19
C GLY A 520 21.23 19.35 -7.15
N ALA A 521 22.29 19.57 -7.93
CA ALA A 521 22.89 18.55 -8.79
C ALA A 521 23.29 17.25 -8.05
N GLU A 522 23.89 17.35 -6.87
CA GLU A 522 24.31 16.19 -6.07
C GLU A 522 23.10 15.52 -5.39
N MET A 523 22.14 16.32 -4.92
CA MET A 523 20.90 15.82 -4.34
C MET A 523 20.02 15.11 -5.37
N ARG A 524 20.12 15.46 -6.66
CA ARG A 524 19.43 14.74 -7.75
C ARG A 524 19.94 13.32 -7.93
N GLU A 525 21.25 13.09 -7.85
CA GLU A 525 21.79 11.72 -7.91
C GLU A 525 21.23 10.84 -6.78
N ILE A 526 20.99 11.45 -5.60
CA ILE A 526 20.33 10.78 -4.48
C ILE A 526 18.87 10.44 -4.80
N PHE A 527 18.13 11.35 -5.44
CA PHE A 527 16.76 11.09 -5.90
C PHE A 527 16.70 9.91 -6.88
N LEU A 528 17.61 9.86 -7.87
CA LEU A 528 17.67 8.77 -8.84
C LEU A 528 17.94 7.40 -8.20
N GLU A 529 18.75 7.35 -7.15
CA GLU A 529 19.02 6.11 -6.40
C GLU A 529 17.84 5.69 -5.51
N LEU A 530 17.01 6.64 -5.09
CA LEU A 530 15.88 6.43 -4.19
C LEU A 530 14.62 5.97 -4.95
N GLU A 531 14.39 6.52 -6.13
CA GLU A 531 13.14 6.35 -6.87
C GLU A 531 13.06 5.00 -7.60
N ASN A 532 11.87 4.41 -7.58
CA ASN A 532 11.42 3.39 -8.52
C ASN A 532 10.17 3.90 -9.26
N CYS A 533 10.38 4.59 -10.37
CA CYS A 533 9.35 5.23 -11.18
C CYS A 533 8.54 4.19 -11.96
N THR A 534 7.22 4.19 -11.75
CA THR A 534 6.28 3.26 -12.42
C THR A 534 5.37 3.95 -13.44
N TYR A 535 5.40 5.28 -13.55
CA TYR A 535 4.51 6.06 -14.45
C TYR A 535 5.18 6.54 -15.75
N LEU A 536 6.49 6.27 -15.93
CA LEU A 536 7.23 6.58 -17.16
C LEU A 536 7.84 5.31 -17.74
N PRO A 537 8.14 5.29 -19.07
CA PRO A 537 8.87 4.18 -19.68
C PRO A 537 10.20 3.90 -18.96
N PRO A 538 10.60 2.62 -18.80
CA PRO A 538 11.88 2.27 -18.19
C PRO A 538 13.04 3.00 -18.84
N LYS A 539 13.95 3.54 -18.00
CA LYS A 539 15.12 4.33 -18.42
C LYS A 539 14.80 5.70 -19.03
N SER A 540 13.59 6.24 -18.83
CA SER A 540 13.37 7.67 -19.07
C SER A 540 14.44 8.50 -18.35
N PRO A 541 14.98 9.54 -18.99
CA PRO A 541 16.01 10.36 -18.37
C PRO A 541 15.47 10.99 -17.09
N ASN A 542 16.36 11.26 -16.12
CA ASN A 542 16.06 11.98 -14.88
C ASN A 542 15.21 11.24 -13.84
N HIS A 543 14.99 9.92 -13.99
CA HIS A 543 14.27 9.10 -13.01
C HIS A 543 15.03 7.84 -12.60
N GLY A 544 14.77 7.39 -11.38
CA GLY A 544 15.19 6.09 -10.87
C GLY A 544 14.17 5.00 -11.19
N PHE A 545 14.62 3.75 -11.40
CA PHE A 545 13.75 2.60 -11.74
C PHE A 545 14.05 1.34 -10.90
N SER A 546 14.77 1.52 -9.79
CA SER A 546 15.19 0.39 -8.96
C SER A 546 15.40 0.75 -7.49
N GLY A 547 15.04 1.98 -7.11
CA GLY A 547 15.16 2.44 -5.74
C GLY A 547 14.10 1.82 -4.83
N PRO A 548 14.22 2.00 -3.50
CA PRO A 548 13.32 1.40 -2.53
C PRO A 548 11.93 2.04 -2.46
N ILE A 549 11.75 3.26 -2.99
CA ILE A 549 10.47 3.99 -2.91
C ILE A 549 9.87 4.11 -4.31
N SER A 550 8.72 3.49 -4.51
CA SER A 550 7.99 3.55 -5.78
C SER A 550 7.21 4.85 -5.92
N SER A 551 7.20 5.40 -7.13
CA SER A 551 6.43 6.58 -7.51
C SER A 551 5.49 6.24 -8.67
N GLY A 552 4.22 6.61 -8.54
CA GLY A 552 3.14 6.34 -9.52
C GLY A 552 2.20 7.53 -9.67
N ARG A 553 1.16 7.40 -10.52
CA ARG A 553 0.15 8.45 -10.75
C ARG A 553 -1.27 7.94 -10.61
N ASN A 554 -2.16 8.87 -10.31
CA ASN A 554 -3.61 8.67 -10.29
C ASN A 554 -4.18 8.44 -11.68
N ASN A 555 -5.37 7.84 -11.76
CA ASN A 555 -6.03 7.62 -13.04
C ASN A 555 -6.55 8.94 -13.61
N LEU A 556 -5.96 9.38 -14.72
CA LEU A 556 -6.31 10.65 -15.37
C LEU A 556 -7.75 10.69 -15.86
N SER A 557 -8.37 9.55 -16.18
CA SER A 557 -9.75 9.53 -16.68
C SER A 557 -10.76 10.06 -15.66
N TYR A 558 -10.47 9.95 -14.36
CA TYR A 558 -11.31 10.54 -13.30
C TYR A 558 -11.37 12.08 -13.36
N VAL A 559 -10.43 12.70 -14.08
CA VAL A 559 -10.40 14.14 -14.35
C VAL A 559 -10.87 14.42 -15.78
N SER A 560 -10.31 13.76 -16.79
CA SER A 560 -10.58 14.08 -18.20
C SER A 560 -12.01 13.73 -18.65
N GLU A 561 -12.69 12.80 -17.97
CA GLU A 561 -14.11 12.51 -18.23
C GLU A 561 -15.07 13.48 -17.51
N SER A 562 -14.56 14.36 -16.63
CA SER A 562 -15.34 15.37 -15.94
C SER A 562 -15.32 16.70 -16.68
N ALA A 563 -16.37 16.98 -17.47
CA ALA A 563 -16.46 18.22 -18.24
C ALA A 563 -16.28 19.50 -17.41
N GLY A 564 -16.77 19.52 -16.16
CA GLY A 564 -16.61 20.67 -15.27
C GLY A 564 -15.18 20.84 -14.76
N GLN A 565 -14.49 19.75 -14.42
CA GLN A 565 -13.06 19.82 -14.06
C GLN A 565 -12.22 20.21 -15.27
N VAL A 566 -12.46 19.64 -16.45
CA VAL A 566 -11.77 20.01 -17.69
C VAL A 566 -11.95 21.49 -18.00
N GLU A 567 -13.15 22.06 -17.80
CA GLU A 567 -13.39 23.50 -17.97
C GLU A 567 -12.57 24.34 -16.99
N ILE A 568 -12.60 24.03 -15.69
CA ILE A 568 -11.81 24.74 -14.67
C ILE A 568 -10.32 24.69 -15.02
N LEU A 569 -9.80 23.50 -15.32
CA LEU A 569 -8.38 23.27 -15.57
C LEU A 569 -7.92 23.88 -16.91
N THR A 570 -8.78 23.90 -17.92
CA THR A 570 -8.52 24.64 -19.18
C THR A 570 -8.47 26.15 -18.93
N ASN A 571 -9.36 26.67 -18.08
CA ASN A 571 -9.29 28.07 -17.64
C ASN A 571 -7.99 28.35 -16.88
N THR A 572 -7.54 27.41 -16.02
CA THR A 572 -6.25 27.50 -15.35
C THR A 572 -5.09 27.56 -16.35
N TYR A 573 -5.03 26.67 -17.36
CA TYR A 573 -3.97 26.70 -18.37
C TYR A 573 -3.89 28.03 -19.11
N ARG A 574 -5.04 28.60 -19.46
CA ARG A 574 -5.12 29.89 -20.14
C ARG A 574 -4.64 31.05 -19.26
N GLU A 575 -5.07 31.11 -18.01
CA GLU A 575 -4.70 32.21 -17.11
C GLU A 575 -3.30 32.07 -16.50
N LEU A 576 -2.83 30.84 -16.28
CA LEU A 576 -1.54 30.55 -15.64
C LEU A 576 -0.39 30.50 -16.64
N GLU A 577 -0.60 29.81 -17.77
CA GLU A 577 0.45 29.51 -18.76
C GLU A 577 0.22 30.19 -20.11
N GLY A 578 -0.94 30.81 -20.34
CA GLY A 578 -1.30 31.40 -21.63
C GLY A 578 -1.59 30.37 -22.72
N ILE A 579 -1.94 29.14 -22.34
CA ILE A 579 -2.21 28.02 -23.26
C ILE A 579 -3.72 27.90 -23.48
N GLU A 580 -4.14 28.04 -24.74
CA GLU A 580 -5.49 27.68 -25.17
C GLU A 580 -5.54 26.17 -25.45
N VAL A 581 -6.41 25.46 -24.72
CA VAL A 581 -6.59 24.01 -24.89
C VAL A 581 -7.70 23.77 -25.92
N GLU A 582 -7.35 23.19 -27.06
CA GLU A 582 -8.23 23.03 -28.22
C GLU A 582 -8.91 21.67 -28.28
N SER A 583 -8.39 20.65 -27.57
CA SER A 583 -8.94 19.29 -27.55
C SER A 583 -8.67 18.56 -26.24
N ILE A 584 -9.37 17.44 -26.02
CA ILE A 584 -9.19 16.60 -24.83
C ILE A 584 -7.83 15.88 -24.86
N GLU A 585 -7.34 15.52 -26.05
CA GLU A 585 -6.03 14.90 -26.21
C GLU A 585 -4.92 15.87 -25.78
N GLN A 586 -5.03 17.14 -26.20
CA GLN A 586 -4.10 18.17 -25.75
C GLN A 586 -4.19 18.40 -24.23
N PHE A 587 -5.41 18.40 -23.67
CA PHE A 587 -5.61 18.49 -22.22
C PHE A 587 -4.87 17.36 -21.48
N GLU A 588 -5.06 16.12 -21.94
CA GLU A 588 -4.43 14.94 -21.33
C GLU A 588 -2.91 14.97 -21.46
N GLU A 589 -2.37 15.40 -22.61
CA GLU A 589 -0.93 15.61 -22.81
C GLU A 589 -0.36 16.65 -21.83
N LEU A 590 -1.06 17.78 -21.65
CA LEU A 590 -0.63 18.83 -20.72
C LEU A 590 -0.68 18.34 -19.27
N MET A 591 -1.73 17.60 -18.88
CA MET A 591 -1.87 17.02 -17.55
C MET A 591 -0.84 15.90 -17.29
N ALA A 592 -0.45 15.16 -18.32
CA ALA A 592 0.56 14.12 -18.23
C ALA A 592 1.99 14.66 -18.14
N ARG A 593 2.20 15.98 -18.25
CA ARG A 593 3.52 16.60 -18.03
C ARG A 593 4.08 16.18 -16.68
N ASP A 594 5.36 15.86 -16.67
CA ASP A 594 6.02 15.37 -15.48
C ASP A 594 6.32 16.49 -14.49
N PRO A 595 5.73 16.49 -13.28
CA PRO A 595 6.06 17.49 -12.27
C PRO A 595 7.44 17.29 -11.64
N ASN A 596 8.02 16.09 -11.72
CA ASN A 596 9.32 15.78 -11.14
C ASN A 596 10.47 15.87 -12.17
N ARG A 597 10.21 16.45 -13.36
CA ARG A 597 11.20 16.64 -14.42
C ARG A 597 12.34 17.56 -13.96
N LEU A 598 13.50 17.50 -14.61
CA LEU A 598 14.72 18.20 -14.18
C LEU A 598 15.16 19.34 -15.12
N ASP A 599 14.24 19.98 -15.82
CA ASP A 599 14.53 21.12 -16.70
C ASP A 599 14.39 22.48 -15.99
N PRO A 600 14.92 23.58 -16.55
CA PRO A 600 14.84 24.91 -15.94
C PRO A 600 13.41 25.44 -15.72
N ASP A 601 12.41 24.80 -16.32
CA ASP A 601 11.01 25.20 -16.24
C ASP A 601 10.21 24.33 -15.25
N SER A 602 10.83 23.36 -14.56
CA SER A 602 10.15 22.44 -13.63
C SER A 602 9.40 23.11 -12.49
N TYR A 603 9.85 24.29 -12.04
CA TYR A 603 9.23 25.05 -10.95
C TYR A 603 8.65 26.38 -11.41
N LYS A 604 8.49 26.61 -12.72
CA LYS A 604 7.71 27.74 -13.21
C LYS A 604 6.21 27.49 -12.95
N PRO A 605 5.38 28.56 -12.99
CA PRO A 605 3.94 28.37 -12.89
C PRO A 605 3.44 27.36 -13.92
N SER A 606 2.74 26.32 -13.47
CA SER A 606 2.29 25.23 -14.33
C SER A 606 1.19 24.41 -13.68
N LEU A 607 0.39 23.71 -14.49
CA LEU A 607 -0.58 22.72 -14.04
C LEU A 607 -0.21 21.32 -14.58
N SER A 608 -0.25 20.30 -13.72
CA SER A 608 0.02 18.90 -14.09
C SER A 608 -0.64 17.91 -13.13
N GLN A 609 -0.61 16.62 -13.45
CA GLN A 609 -0.94 15.58 -12.48
C GLN A 609 0.02 15.57 -11.28
N MET A 610 -0.45 15.05 -10.15
CA MET A 610 0.40 14.74 -9.00
C MET A 610 1.09 13.39 -9.18
N VAL A 611 2.23 13.23 -8.52
CA VAL A 611 2.93 11.95 -8.37
C VAL A 611 2.80 11.50 -6.92
N ASN A 612 2.57 10.21 -6.73
CA ASN A 612 2.29 9.61 -5.43
C ASN A 612 3.27 8.48 -5.11
N SER A 613 3.55 8.25 -3.83
CA SER A 613 4.37 7.14 -3.36
C SER A 613 3.53 5.85 -3.29
N LYS A 614 3.38 5.20 -4.44
CA LYS A 614 2.64 3.94 -4.61
C LYS A 614 3.35 3.00 -5.59
N ASP A 615 3.15 1.70 -5.42
CA ASP A 615 3.70 0.68 -6.32
C ASP A 615 2.82 0.45 -7.55
N ASP A 616 3.25 -0.48 -8.41
CA ASP A 616 2.58 -0.88 -9.66
C ASP A 616 1.21 -1.54 -9.44
N ARG A 617 0.91 -1.99 -8.22
CA ARG A 617 -0.40 -2.52 -7.81
C ARG A 617 -1.26 -1.48 -7.09
N GLY A 618 -0.86 -0.21 -7.13
CA GLY A 618 -1.60 0.87 -6.47
C GLY A 618 -1.55 0.80 -4.95
N ARG A 619 -0.63 0.02 -4.35
CA ARG A 619 -0.44 -0.04 -2.90
C ARG A 619 0.50 1.07 -2.45
N ARG A 620 0.34 1.53 -1.22
CA ARG A 620 1.24 2.50 -0.60
C ARG A 620 2.69 2.01 -0.63
N SER A 621 3.60 2.87 -1.12
CA SER A 621 5.05 2.67 -1.05
C SER A 621 5.65 3.61 -0.01
N ALA A 622 6.24 3.06 1.04
CA ALA A 622 6.69 3.81 2.21
C ALA A 622 7.89 3.14 2.89
N ALA A 623 8.47 3.81 3.91
CA ALA A 623 9.66 3.35 4.62
C ALA A 623 9.51 1.92 5.18
N ARG A 624 8.31 1.58 5.65
CA ARG A 624 7.98 0.24 6.15
C ARG A 624 8.28 -0.85 5.13
N ASN A 625 7.87 -0.67 3.87
CA ASN A 625 8.01 -1.68 2.82
C ASN A 625 9.48 -2.11 2.70
N TYR A 626 10.40 -1.13 2.70
CA TYR A 626 11.84 -1.38 2.60
C TYR A 626 12.44 -2.00 3.87
N ILE A 627 11.95 -1.61 5.05
CA ILE A 627 12.33 -2.24 6.34
C ILE A 627 11.92 -3.72 6.34
N VAL A 628 10.67 -4.01 6.00
CA VAL A 628 10.10 -5.37 6.01
C VAL A 628 10.78 -6.24 4.94
N GLU A 629 11.03 -5.71 3.74
CA GLU A 629 11.80 -6.42 2.71
C GLU A 629 13.20 -6.78 3.22
N THR A 630 13.86 -5.86 3.93
CA THR A 630 15.18 -6.09 4.52
C THR A 630 15.14 -7.11 5.66
N LEU A 631 14.10 -7.10 6.50
CA LEU A 631 13.91 -8.07 7.57
C LEU A 631 13.65 -9.49 7.04
N ASN A 632 12.81 -9.59 6.00
CA ASN A 632 12.36 -10.86 5.44
C ASN A 632 13.34 -11.48 4.45
N ALA A 633 14.36 -10.73 4.01
CA ALA A 633 15.39 -11.27 3.14
C ALA A 633 16.19 -12.38 3.86
N THR A 634 16.27 -13.55 3.24
CA THR A 634 17.00 -14.71 3.76
C THR A 634 18.16 -15.11 2.85
N ASN A 635 19.19 -15.71 3.46
CA ASN A 635 20.21 -16.46 2.74
C ASN A 635 19.64 -17.81 2.26
N PRO A 636 20.31 -18.52 1.33
CA PRO A 636 19.87 -19.85 0.88
C PRO A 636 19.70 -20.89 1.99
N ASP A 637 20.32 -20.69 3.16
CA ASP A 637 20.20 -21.57 4.33
C ASP A 637 19.04 -21.17 5.29
N GLY A 638 18.21 -20.20 4.90
CA GLY A 638 17.09 -19.70 5.69
C GLY A 638 17.47 -18.72 6.79
N SER A 639 18.77 -18.46 7.02
CA SER A 639 19.20 -17.44 7.98
C SER A 639 18.87 -16.03 7.49
N GLN A 640 18.67 -15.09 8.42
CA GLN A 640 18.41 -13.69 8.08
C GLN A 640 19.59 -13.11 7.29
N LYS A 641 19.31 -12.57 6.10
CA LYS A 641 20.35 -12.07 5.18
C LYS A 641 21.04 -10.80 5.68
N TYR A 642 20.26 -9.90 6.27
CA TYR A 642 20.74 -8.61 6.73
C TYR A 642 20.59 -8.48 8.25
N PRO A 643 21.62 -7.98 8.97
CA PRO A 643 21.62 -7.89 10.44
C PRO A 643 20.80 -6.70 10.98
N LEU A 644 19.51 -6.68 10.64
CA LEU A 644 18.53 -5.69 11.12
C LEU A 644 17.66 -6.30 12.22
N THR A 645 17.61 -5.66 13.37
CA THR A 645 16.65 -5.96 14.44
C THR A 645 15.72 -4.78 14.63
N VAL A 646 14.40 -5.03 14.71
CA VAL A 646 13.40 -4.00 15.01
C VAL A 646 12.79 -4.26 16.38
N GLY A 647 12.79 -3.23 17.23
CA GLY A 647 12.06 -3.19 18.49
C GLY A 647 10.79 -2.35 18.32
N LEU A 648 9.66 -3.02 18.04
CA LEU A 648 8.33 -2.40 18.05
C LEU A 648 7.87 -2.11 19.48
N HIS A 649 6.85 -1.27 19.64
CA HIS A 649 6.29 -0.90 20.95
C HIS A 649 7.38 -0.47 21.94
N SER A 650 8.34 0.32 21.46
CA SER A 650 9.56 0.71 22.17
C SER A 650 9.71 2.23 22.14
N LEU A 651 9.25 2.89 23.20
CA LEU A 651 9.35 4.34 23.34
C LEU A 651 10.74 4.72 23.84
N ALA A 652 11.56 5.33 22.98
CA ALA A 652 12.86 5.86 23.39
C ALA A 652 12.70 6.97 24.43
N THR A 653 13.45 6.89 25.53
CA THR A 653 13.40 7.88 26.63
C THR A 653 14.54 8.89 26.52
N ARG A 654 15.76 8.40 26.27
CA ARG A 654 16.98 9.22 26.15
C ARG A 654 18.14 8.45 25.52
N VAL A 655 19.09 9.20 24.98
CA VAL A 655 20.41 8.75 24.56
C VAL A 655 21.32 8.62 25.78
N LEU A 656 22.06 7.52 25.87
CA LEU A 656 23.02 7.26 26.92
C LEU A 656 24.37 7.89 26.57
N LEU A 657 24.79 8.87 27.37
CA LEU A 657 26.04 9.62 27.18
C LEU A 657 27.13 9.17 28.16
N LYS A 658 28.37 9.11 27.67
CA LYS A 658 29.56 8.88 28.49
C LYS A 658 30.59 9.97 28.23
N SER A 659 31.06 10.62 29.30
CA SER A 659 32.19 11.55 29.25
C SER A 659 33.48 10.84 29.70
N THR A 660 34.60 11.19 29.07
CA THR A 660 35.94 10.66 29.38
C THR A 660 36.70 11.51 30.41
N GLY A 661 36.14 12.65 30.83
CA GLY A 661 36.71 13.52 31.86
C GLY A 661 36.03 14.90 31.88
N PRO A 662 36.29 15.73 32.92
CA PRO A 662 35.74 17.07 32.99
C PRO A 662 36.08 17.91 31.75
N GLY A 663 35.07 18.47 31.09
CA GLY A 663 35.24 19.29 29.88
C GLY A 663 35.45 18.51 28.57
N SER A 664 35.43 17.17 28.58
CA SER A 664 35.47 16.39 27.34
C SER A 664 34.09 16.31 26.68
N LYS A 665 34.10 16.30 25.34
CA LYS A 665 32.90 16.12 24.52
C LYS A 665 32.23 14.78 24.89
N PRO A 666 30.95 14.77 25.31
CA PRO A 666 30.27 13.51 25.64
C PRO A 666 30.09 12.66 24.37
N LYS A 667 30.22 11.34 24.52
CA LYS A 667 29.96 10.37 23.45
C LYS A 667 28.64 9.63 23.70
N ALA A 668 27.80 9.52 22.68
CA ALA A 668 26.64 8.65 22.69
C ALA A 668 27.06 7.17 22.59
N THR A 669 26.49 6.34 23.46
CA THR A 669 26.90 4.94 23.67
C THR A 669 25.74 3.95 23.61
N GLY A 670 24.52 4.43 23.45
CA GLY A 670 23.32 3.61 23.45
C GLY A 670 22.05 4.42 23.68
N VAL A 671 20.95 3.71 23.85
CA VAL A 671 19.62 4.29 24.06
C VAL A 671 18.94 3.56 25.21
N GLU A 672 18.26 4.33 26.07
CA GLU A 672 17.29 3.83 27.04
C GLU A 672 15.88 3.97 26.45
N TYR A 673 15.04 2.95 26.63
CA TYR A 673 13.68 2.93 26.09
C TYR A 673 12.73 2.15 27.00
N LEU A 674 11.44 2.48 26.93
CA LEU A 674 10.37 1.73 27.58
C LEU A 674 9.73 0.79 26.56
N ALA A 675 9.76 -0.52 26.84
CA ALA A 675 9.06 -1.52 26.05
C ALA A 675 7.63 -1.72 26.56
N GLY A 676 6.66 -1.52 25.69
CA GLY A 676 5.22 -1.66 25.95
C GLY A 676 4.43 -0.84 24.94
N GLU A 677 3.17 -1.23 24.76
CA GLU A 677 2.26 -0.59 23.81
C GLU A 677 1.62 0.66 24.41
N GLY A 678 1.33 1.67 23.58
CA GLY A 678 0.57 2.85 23.99
C GLY A 678 1.18 3.68 25.11
N LEU A 679 2.51 3.63 25.30
CA LEU A 679 3.16 4.24 26.48
C LEU A 679 3.34 5.76 26.39
N TYR A 680 3.15 6.35 25.22
CA TYR A 680 3.38 7.78 25.00
C TYR A 680 2.06 8.55 25.15
N GLY A 681 2.08 9.70 25.83
CA GLY A 681 0.87 10.46 26.17
C GLY A 681 0.11 11.05 24.98
N ALA A 682 0.69 11.03 23.78
CA ALA A 682 0.00 11.38 22.55
C ALA A 682 -0.76 10.18 21.92
N ASP A 683 -0.53 8.95 22.39
CA ASP A 683 -1.29 7.78 21.96
C ASP A 683 -2.70 7.82 22.55
N LYS A 684 -3.74 7.63 21.72
CA LYS A 684 -5.14 7.64 22.16
C LYS A 684 -5.46 6.52 23.17
N ARG A 685 -4.61 5.49 23.24
CA ARG A 685 -4.71 4.34 24.15
C ARG A 685 -3.89 4.53 25.42
N TYR A 686 -3.26 5.69 25.60
CA TYR A 686 -2.39 5.97 26.74
C TYR A 686 -3.10 5.77 28.08
N ASP A 687 -2.51 4.95 28.93
CA ASP A 687 -2.89 4.79 30.32
C ASP A 687 -1.69 5.14 31.22
N PRO A 688 -1.77 6.20 32.05
CA PRO A 688 -0.67 6.61 32.92
C PRO A 688 -0.28 5.55 33.96
N SER A 689 -1.17 4.58 34.23
CA SER A 689 -0.92 3.43 35.09
C SER A 689 0.06 2.42 34.45
N GLN A 690 0.10 2.34 33.12
CA GLN A 690 1.05 1.53 32.38
C GLN A 690 2.43 2.18 32.38
N LYS A 691 3.42 1.47 32.92
CA LYS A 691 4.80 1.98 33.04
C LYS A 691 5.72 1.51 31.92
N GLY A 692 5.39 0.40 31.26
CA GLY A 692 6.32 -0.29 30.36
C GLY A 692 7.51 -0.92 31.10
N ALA A 693 8.32 -1.68 30.38
CA ALA A 693 9.55 -2.27 30.88
C ALA A 693 10.75 -1.43 30.43
N LEU A 694 11.46 -0.82 31.37
CA LEU A 694 12.68 -0.06 31.08
C LEU A 694 13.79 -1.00 30.57
N LYS A 695 14.34 -0.68 29.40
CA LYS A 695 15.40 -1.43 28.73
C LYS A 695 16.47 -0.48 28.22
N SER A 696 17.62 -1.04 27.86
CA SER A 696 18.69 -0.31 27.19
C SER A 696 19.35 -1.16 26.11
N VAL A 697 19.91 -0.50 25.11
CA VAL A 697 20.69 -1.10 24.02
C VAL A 697 21.95 -0.27 23.77
N LYS A 698 23.08 -0.92 23.50
CA LYS A 698 24.37 -0.24 23.26
C LYS A 698 24.64 -0.05 21.78
N ALA A 699 25.24 1.09 21.45
CA ALA A 699 25.80 1.40 20.13
C ALA A 699 27.33 1.46 20.23
N THR A 700 28.03 0.67 19.43
CA THR A 700 29.51 0.67 19.37
C THR A 700 30.03 1.78 18.47
N ARG A 701 29.28 2.18 17.44
CA ARG A 701 29.63 3.27 16.53
C ARG A 701 28.83 4.53 16.82
N GLU A 702 27.56 4.56 16.44
CA GLU A 702 26.74 5.77 16.48
C GLU A 702 25.29 5.47 16.90
N VAL A 703 24.68 6.43 17.60
CA VAL A 703 23.24 6.53 17.81
C VAL A 703 22.68 7.53 16.80
N ILE A 704 21.56 7.20 16.17
CA ILE A 704 20.87 8.09 15.22
C ILE A 704 19.45 8.35 15.72
N VAL A 705 19.08 9.62 15.88
CA VAL A 705 17.74 10.04 16.28
C VAL A 705 16.95 10.44 15.04
N SER A 706 15.77 9.87 14.87
CA SER A 706 14.86 10.11 13.73
C SER A 706 13.40 10.17 14.22
N GLY A 707 13.18 10.84 15.37
CA GLY A 707 11.87 10.99 16.01
C GLY A 707 10.96 12.04 15.35
N GLY A 708 11.43 12.71 14.30
CA GLY A 708 10.69 13.77 13.63
C GLY A 708 10.72 15.10 14.40
N ALA A 709 10.07 16.12 13.83
CA ALA A 709 10.20 17.50 14.31
C ALA A 709 9.74 17.75 15.77
N PHE A 710 8.98 16.85 16.38
CA PHE A 710 8.54 17.01 17.77
C PHE A 710 9.33 16.14 18.74
N ASN A 711 9.46 14.85 18.45
CA ASN A 711 10.09 13.92 19.39
C ASN A 711 11.63 13.96 19.35
N THR A 712 12.25 14.34 18.23
CA THR A 712 13.71 14.49 18.18
C THR A 712 14.24 15.53 19.19
N PRO A 713 13.76 16.79 19.21
CA PRO A 713 14.21 17.74 20.23
C PRO A 713 13.83 17.30 21.64
N GLN A 714 12.69 16.63 21.83
CA GLN A 714 12.31 16.04 23.14
C GLN A 714 13.36 15.03 23.62
N ILE A 715 13.72 14.05 22.79
CA ILE A 715 14.70 13.01 23.12
C ILE A 715 16.06 13.63 23.44
N LEU A 716 16.53 14.59 22.63
CA LEU A 716 17.80 15.27 22.88
C LEU A 716 17.80 16.02 24.22
N LYS A 717 16.73 16.78 24.50
CA LYS A 717 16.59 17.51 25.76
C LYS A 717 16.55 16.57 26.98
N LEU A 718 15.77 15.50 26.92
CA LEU A 718 15.73 14.46 27.98
C LEU A 718 17.07 13.72 28.15
N SER A 719 17.94 13.77 27.13
CA SER A 719 19.31 13.26 27.17
C SER A 719 20.32 14.27 27.73
N GLY A 720 19.87 15.47 28.14
CA GLY A 720 20.73 16.54 28.63
C GLY A 720 21.42 17.35 27.52
N ILE A 721 20.90 17.32 26.29
CA ILE A 721 21.40 18.08 25.12
C ILE A 721 20.33 19.08 24.71
N GLY A 722 20.51 20.36 25.04
CA GLY A 722 19.52 21.38 24.74
C GLY A 722 19.75 22.68 25.50
N PRO A 723 18.78 23.62 25.50
CA PRO A 723 18.91 24.90 26.18
C PRO A 723 19.10 24.71 27.70
N ARG A 724 20.23 25.19 28.23
CA ARG A 724 20.57 25.05 29.66
C ARG A 724 19.43 25.45 30.61
N ASP A 725 18.86 26.64 30.41
CA ASP A 725 17.85 27.18 31.32
C ASP A 725 16.60 26.28 31.41
N GLU A 726 16.17 25.69 30.29
CA GLU A 726 15.03 24.76 30.23
C GLU A 726 15.36 23.44 30.95
N LEU A 727 16.55 22.89 30.70
CA LEU A 727 16.98 21.63 31.30
C LEU A 727 17.18 21.76 32.82
N GLU A 728 17.82 22.84 33.28
CA GLU A 728 18.04 23.12 34.70
C GLU A 728 16.70 23.32 35.44
N ALA A 729 15.73 24.00 34.81
CA ALA A 729 14.40 24.21 35.37
C ALA A 729 13.63 22.89 35.61
N LEU A 730 13.88 21.86 34.80
CA LEU A 730 13.26 20.53 34.92
C LEU A 730 14.12 19.52 35.68
N GLY A 731 15.28 19.94 36.22
CA GLY A 731 16.19 19.06 36.95
C GLY A 731 16.90 18.03 36.07
N ILE A 732 16.99 18.27 34.76
CA ILE A 732 17.70 17.41 33.81
C ILE A 732 19.19 17.80 33.79
N PRO A 733 20.14 16.88 33.99
CA PRO A 733 21.55 17.19 33.92
C PRO A 733 21.95 17.74 32.55
N VAL A 734 22.55 18.94 32.53
CA VAL A 734 23.06 19.55 31.29
C VAL A 734 24.39 18.91 30.91
N HIS A 735 24.38 18.10 29.85
CA HIS A 735 25.58 17.54 29.24
C HIS A 735 26.14 18.44 28.15
N VAL A 736 25.26 19.01 27.32
CA VAL A 736 25.61 19.98 26.27
C VAL A 736 24.56 21.07 26.26
N ASP A 737 25.02 22.31 26.43
CA ASP A 737 24.19 23.50 26.26
C ASP A 737 24.07 23.80 24.76
N LEU A 738 22.94 23.43 24.17
CA LEU A 738 22.67 23.56 22.75
C LEU A 738 21.33 24.29 22.55
N PRO A 739 21.31 25.64 22.64
CA PRO A 739 20.08 26.43 22.64
C PRO A 739 19.22 26.30 21.37
N SER A 740 19.80 25.79 20.29
CA SER A 740 19.13 25.55 19.01
C SER A 740 18.16 24.35 19.04
N VAL A 741 18.30 23.41 19.98
CA VAL A 741 17.41 22.24 20.10
C VAL A 741 16.00 22.66 20.53
N GLY A 742 15.00 22.34 19.72
CA GLY A 742 13.61 22.71 19.93
C GLY A 742 13.29 24.17 19.60
N ARG A 743 14.17 24.86 18.86
CA ARG A 743 13.93 26.21 18.29
C ARG A 743 13.89 26.10 16.78
N TYR A 744 13.44 27.16 16.10
CA TYR A 744 13.34 27.21 14.64
C TYR A 744 12.36 26.17 14.08
N LEU A 745 11.34 25.80 14.84
CA LEU A 745 10.24 25.02 14.30
C LEU A 745 9.49 25.89 13.29
N PHE A 746 9.30 25.37 12.09
CA PHE A 746 8.47 25.99 11.07
C PHE A 746 7.65 24.94 10.35
N ASP A 747 6.73 25.42 9.51
CA ASP A 747 5.79 24.59 8.77
C ASP A 747 5.44 25.19 7.41
N ASN A 748 4.68 24.47 6.59
CA ASN A 748 4.14 24.96 5.33
C ASN A 748 2.70 25.37 5.56
N TYR A 749 2.39 26.67 5.49
CA TYR A 749 1.03 27.14 5.63
C TYR A 749 0.13 26.52 4.56
N GLU A 750 -1.00 25.97 4.99
CA GLU A 750 -1.99 25.36 4.11
C GLU A 750 -3.37 25.96 4.37
N GLY A 751 -3.88 26.64 3.36
CA GLY A 751 -5.23 27.21 3.33
C GLY A 751 -5.79 27.06 1.94
N GLY A 752 -6.98 27.55 1.63
CA GLY A 752 -7.51 27.31 0.30
C GLY A 752 -8.78 28.04 -0.04
N ILE A 753 -9.27 27.72 -1.23
CA ILE A 753 -10.61 28.08 -1.67
C ILE A 753 -11.46 26.84 -1.80
N SER A 754 -12.69 26.94 -1.32
CA SER A 754 -13.74 25.95 -1.53
C SER A 754 -14.99 26.62 -2.07
N VAL A 755 -15.67 26.00 -3.03
CA VAL A 755 -16.92 26.51 -3.63
C VAL A 755 -17.95 25.39 -3.78
N ASP A 756 -19.21 25.76 -3.76
CA ASP A 756 -20.33 24.91 -4.18
C ASP A 756 -20.80 25.31 -5.58
N ALA A 757 -20.90 24.33 -6.49
CA ALA A 757 -21.53 24.53 -7.79
C ALA A 757 -23.05 24.48 -7.74
N ALA A 758 -23.70 25.09 -8.74
CA ALA A 758 -25.16 25.08 -8.89
C ALA A 758 -25.74 23.69 -9.23
N THR A 759 -24.90 22.75 -9.67
CA THR A 759 -25.23 21.36 -9.93
C THR A 759 -24.01 20.49 -9.64
N ASP A 760 -24.23 19.21 -9.41
CA ASP A 760 -23.16 18.22 -9.28
C ASP A 760 -22.25 18.23 -10.51
N TRP A 761 -20.97 17.93 -10.33
CA TRP A 761 -19.94 17.95 -11.38
C TRP A 761 -20.11 16.86 -12.48
N GLY A 762 -21.26 16.18 -12.50
CA GLY A 762 -21.72 15.34 -13.61
C GLY A 762 -21.05 13.97 -13.74
N VAL A 763 -20.19 13.59 -12.78
CA VAL A 763 -19.46 12.32 -12.77
C VAL A 763 -19.83 11.55 -11.51
N THR A 764 -20.13 10.26 -11.64
CA THR A 764 -20.07 9.32 -10.51
C THR A 764 -18.67 9.47 -9.93
N ASN A 765 -18.52 10.04 -8.73
CA ASN A 765 -17.25 10.05 -8.03
C ASN A 765 -16.69 8.63 -8.13
N PRO A 766 -15.42 8.42 -8.51
CA PRO A 766 -14.87 7.08 -8.69
C PRO A 766 -15.19 6.17 -7.49
N THR A 767 -15.35 6.74 -6.30
CA THR A 767 -15.72 6.02 -5.08
C THR A 767 -17.22 5.74 -4.87
N ASP A 768 -18.14 6.28 -5.67
CA ASP A 768 -19.61 6.16 -5.47
C ASP A 768 -20.11 4.71 -5.53
N ARG A 769 -19.41 3.86 -6.27
CA ARG A 769 -19.70 2.42 -6.34
C ARG A 769 -19.01 1.62 -5.23
N CYS A 770 -18.07 2.22 -4.51
CA CYS A 770 -17.32 1.52 -3.46
C CYS A 770 -18.16 1.45 -2.19
N THR A 771 -18.15 0.29 -1.53
CA THR A 771 -18.88 0.10 -0.26
C THR A 771 -17.99 0.35 0.96
N PHE A 772 -16.66 0.41 0.77
CA PHE A 772 -15.66 0.54 1.84
C PHE A 772 -15.73 -0.59 2.89
N THR A 773 -16.30 -1.74 2.50
CA THR A 773 -16.36 -2.94 3.33
C THR A 773 -15.08 -3.78 3.20
N PHE A 774 -14.30 -3.56 2.13
CA PHE A 774 -13.05 -4.28 1.85
C PHE A 774 -13.23 -5.81 1.89
N ASP A 775 -14.34 -6.28 1.33
CA ASP A 775 -14.69 -7.68 1.17
C ASP A 775 -15.03 -7.98 -0.30
N ASP A 776 -15.39 -9.24 -0.59
CA ASP A 776 -15.70 -9.69 -1.94
C ASP A 776 -16.98 -9.07 -2.53
N GLU A 777 -17.76 -8.32 -1.74
CA GLU A 777 -18.95 -7.58 -2.19
C GLU A 777 -18.64 -6.12 -2.55
N ASP A 778 -17.48 -5.60 -2.12
CA ASP A 778 -17.01 -4.27 -2.50
C ASP A 778 -16.44 -4.29 -3.93
N PRO A 779 -17.12 -3.71 -4.93
CA PRO A 779 -16.69 -3.81 -6.33
C PRO A 779 -15.36 -3.09 -6.57
N CYS A 780 -15.04 -2.03 -5.81
CA CYS A 780 -13.76 -1.34 -5.92
C CYS A 780 -12.63 -2.16 -5.30
N PHE A 781 -12.92 -2.86 -4.20
CA PHE A 781 -11.93 -3.73 -3.58
C PHE A 781 -11.57 -4.91 -4.47
N ARG A 782 -12.58 -5.56 -5.07
CA ARG A 782 -12.36 -6.66 -6.02
C ARG A 782 -11.49 -6.24 -7.19
N GLU A 783 -11.80 -5.09 -7.80
CA GLU A 783 -11.02 -4.55 -8.92
C GLU A 783 -9.57 -4.31 -8.52
N TRP A 784 -9.34 -3.71 -7.36
CA TRP A 784 -8.00 -3.46 -6.84
C TRP A 784 -7.25 -4.76 -6.52
N LEU A 785 -7.90 -5.77 -5.93
CA LEU A 785 -7.31 -7.08 -5.67
C LEU A 785 -6.89 -7.82 -6.95
N ILE A 786 -7.69 -7.71 -8.01
CA ILE A 786 -7.46 -8.41 -9.28
C ILE A 786 -6.39 -7.70 -10.12
N SER A 787 -6.48 -6.37 -10.23
CA SER A 787 -5.73 -5.60 -11.23
C SER A 787 -4.76 -4.57 -10.64
N GLY A 788 -4.86 -4.27 -9.33
CA GLY A 788 -4.13 -3.16 -8.72
C GLY A 788 -4.61 -1.77 -9.17
N THR A 789 -5.77 -1.69 -9.82
CA THR A 789 -6.35 -0.44 -10.35
C THR A 789 -7.65 -0.07 -9.62
N GLY A 790 -8.29 1.01 -10.08
CA GLY A 790 -9.54 1.50 -9.52
C GLY A 790 -9.38 2.46 -8.34
N PRO A 791 -10.47 2.87 -7.70
CA PRO A 791 -10.49 3.96 -6.72
C PRO A 791 -9.59 3.75 -5.49
N TYR A 792 -9.33 2.50 -5.10
CA TYR A 792 -8.43 2.18 -3.99
C TYR A 792 -6.94 2.22 -4.36
N ALA A 793 -6.60 2.36 -5.65
CA ALA A 793 -5.25 2.66 -6.10
C ALA A 793 -4.94 4.18 -6.12
N GLU A 794 -5.94 5.04 -5.89
CA GLU A 794 -5.79 6.49 -5.91
C GLU A 794 -5.17 7.02 -4.61
N ALA A 795 -4.43 8.12 -4.70
CA ALA A 795 -3.68 8.70 -3.58
C ALA A 795 -3.59 10.23 -3.68
N GLY A 796 -3.61 10.93 -2.55
CA GLY A 796 -3.47 12.39 -2.53
C GLY A 796 -4.50 13.12 -3.41
N GLY A 797 -4.09 14.21 -4.07
CA GLY A 797 -4.91 14.92 -5.05
C GLY A 797 -4.66 14.43 -6.49
N PRO A 798 -5.64 14.56 -7.40
CA PRO A 798 -5.48 14.17 -8.81
C PRO A 798 -4.50 15.06 -9.58
N TYR A 799 -4.35 16.32 -9.19
CA TYR A 799 -3.51 17.30 -9.89
C TYR A 799 -2.98 18.40 -8.97
N GLN A 800 -1.92 19.06 -9.44
CA GLN A 800 -1.28 20.17 -8.77
C GLN A 800 -1.05 21.36 -9.71
N MET A 801 -1.14 22.55 -9.13
CA MET A 801 -0.82 23.82 -9.74
C MET A 801 0.37 24.43 -8.99
N LEU A 802 1.47 24.70 -9.70
CA LEU A 802 2.53 25.56 -9.22
C LEU A 802 2.16 27.01 -9.53
N PHE A 803 2.25 27.86 -8.52
CA PHE A 803 1.95 29.28 -8.62
C PHE A 803 3.10 30.10 -8.03
N ARG A 804 3.43 31.20 -8.70
CA ARG A 804 4.44 32.15 -8.25
C ARG A 804 3.76 33.43 -7.80
N SER A 805 3.86 33.73 -6.51
CA SER A 805 3.40 34.98 -5.93
C SER A 805 4.34 36.14 -6.26
N SER A 806 3.87 37.36 -6.02
CA SER A 806 4.66 38.58 -6.13
C SER A 806 5.78 38.68 -5.10
N VAL A 807 5.70 37.88 -4.02
CA VAL A 807 6.66 37.85 -2.92
C VAL A 807 7.59 36.62 -2.94
N SER A 808 7.56 35.80 -3.99
CA SER A 808 8.54 34.71 -4.14
C SER A 808 9.98 35.25 -4.03
N GLU A 809 10.81 34.58 -3.23
CA GLU A 809 12.21 34.96 -3.00
C GLU A 809 13.11 34.63 -4.19
N THR A 810 12.60 33.85 -5.15
CA THR A 810 13.33 33.34 -6.30
C THR A 810 12.55 33.54 -7.61
N GLN A 811 13.05 32.97 -8.71
CA GLN A 811 12.30 32.96 -9.97
C GLN A 811 11.29 31.80 -10.05
N SER A 812 11.33 30.90 -9.07
CA SER A 812 10.51 29.70 -8.98
C SER A 812 9.17 30.01 -8.31
N SER A 813 8.22 29.09 -8.51
CA SER A 813 6.94 29.07 -7.79
C SER A 813 7.18 28.82 -6.31
N ASP A 814 6.49 29.57 -5.47
CA ASP A 814 6.55 29.52 -4.00
C ASP A 814 5.26 28.98 -3.39
N ILE A 815 4.29 28.62 -4.24
CA ILE A 815 3.02 27.98 -3.88
C ILE A 815 2.85 26.71 -4.72
N VAL A 816 2.41 25.64 -4.06
CA VAL A 816 1.80 24.48 -4.74
C VAL A 816 0.36 24.35 -4.25
N ALA A 817 -0.57 24.25 -5.19
CA ALA A 817 -1.97 24.01 -4.89
C ALA A 817 -2.42 22.66 -5.45
N PHE A 818 -3.30 21.95 -4.76
CA PHE A 818 -3.92 20.71 -5.25
C PHE A 818 -5.43 20.75 -4.96
N GLY A 819 -6.22 20.08 -5.78
CA GLY A 819 -7.67 20.26 -5.75
C GLY A 819 -8.44 19.15 -6.43
N GLY A 820 -9.76 19.24 -6.33
CA GLY A 820 -10.67 18.24 -6.85
C GLY A 820 -12.14 18.54 -6.56
N THR A 821 -13.01 17.66 -7.03
CA THR A 821 -14.47 17.71 -6.82
C THR A 821 -14.92 16.70 -5.76
N GLY A 822 -16.04 16.97 -5.08
CA GLY A 822 -16.69 16.04 -4.15
C GLY A 822 -15.95 15.83 -2.82
N PHE A 823 -14.95 16.65 -2.54
CA PHE A 823 -14.17 16.65 -1.31
C PHE A 823 -13.73 18.08 -0.98
N ILE A 824 -13.43 18.36 0.29
CA ILE A 824 -12.78 19.62 0.71
C ILE A 824 -11.74 19.28 1.78
N PHE A 825 -10.51 19.75 1.61
CA PHE A 825 -9.49 19.65 2.66
C PHE A 825 -9.45 20.93 3.51
N ARG A 826 -9.99 20.86 4.73
CA ARG A 826 -10.07 22.01 5.67
C ARG A 826 -9.08 21.93 6.83
N GLY A 827 -8.18 20.94 6.82
CA GLY A 827 -7.22 20.68 7.87
C GLY A 827 -7.63 19.55 8.79
N LEU A 828 -7.07 19.56 10.00
CA LEU A 828 -7.03 18.40 10.90
C LEU A 828 -7.68 18.76 12.25
N TRP A 829 -8.67 17.98 12.66
CA TRP A 829 -9.35 18.08 13.95
C TRP A 829 -9.88 16.69 14.33
N PRO A 830 -10.13 16.38 15.61
CA PRO A 830 -10.68 15.08 15.98
C PRO A 830 -11.97 14.75 15.21
N GLY A 831 -11.95 13.68 14.41
CA GLY A 831 -13.07 13.23 13.57
C GLY A 831 -13.05 13.73 12.12
N TYR A 832 -11.97 14.39 11.66
CA TYR A 832 -11.86 14.90 10.29
C TYR A 832 -11.95 13.81 9.21
N SER A 833 -11.60 12.56 9.51
CA SER A 833 -11.64 11.44 8.56
C SER A 833 -13.06 11.03 8.15
N ASN A 834 -14.05 11.34 8.99
CA ASN A 834 -15.43 10.89 8.82
C ASN A 834 -16.34 11.95 8.16
N VAL A 835 -15.75 13.05 7.67
CA VAL A 835 -16.50 14.16 7.09
C VAL A 835 -16.88 13.82 5.65
N THR A 836 -18.16 13.97 5.33
CA THR A 836 -18.66 13.86 3.96
C THR A 836 -18.91 15.25 3.38
N TYR A 837 -18.60 15.41 2.10
CA TYR A 837 -18.78 16.65 1.36
C TYR A 837 -19.81 16.45 0.25
N PRO A 838 -20.56 17.50 -0.13
CA PRO A 838 -21.54 17.38 -1.20
C PRO A 838 -20.84 17.17 -2.55
N ALA A 839 -21.50 16.46 -3.46
CA ALA A 839 -21.00 16.24 -4.82
C ALA A 839 -20.87 17.54 -5.64
N THR A 840 -21.43 18.65 -5.16
CA THR A 840 -21.29 20.01 -5.71
C THR A 840 -19.99 20.70 -5.31
N ALA A 841 -19.30 20.22 -4.27
CA ALA A 841 -18.12 20.87 -3.75
C ALA A 841 -16.94 20.77 -4.72
N PHE A 842 -16.17 21.84 -4.81
CA PHE A 842 -14.84 21.89 -5.42
C PHE A 842 -13.90 22.67 -4.52
N PHE A 843 -12.63 22.26 -4.44
CA PHE A 843 -11.64 22.99 -3.66
C PHE A 843 -10.26 23.06 -4.35
N TRP A 844 -9.51 24.10 -4.00
CA TRP A 844 -8.05 24.16 -4.11
C TRP A 844 -7.48 24.34 -2.70
N SER A 845 -6.71 23.36 -2.22
CA SER A 845 -5.78 23.56 -1.11
C SER A 845 -4.51 24.20 -1.66
N VAL A 846 -3.95 25.18 -0.95
CA VAL A 846 -2.84 26.06 -1.33
C VAL A 846 -1.80 25.95 -0.23
N VAL A 847 -0.63 25.41 -0.58
CA VAL A 847 0.48 25.13 0.32
C VAL A 847 1.65 26.06 0.02
N THR A 848 2.19 26.74 1.03
CA THR A 848 3.41 27.54 0.87
C THR A 848 4.65 26.67 0.77
N MET A 849 5.58 27.06 -0.10
CA MET A 849 6.89 26.40 -0.26
C MET A 849 8.06 27.28 0.22
N GLN A 850 7.78 28.55 0.55
CA GLN A 850 8.76 29.51 1.05
C GLN A 850 8.25 30.20 2.32
N THR A 851 7.99 29.42 3.37
CA THR A 851 7.57 29.95 4.68
C THR A 851 8.71 30.72 5.36
N ARG A 852 8.43 31.94 5.83
CA ARG A 852 9.40 32.80 6.49
C ARG A 852 9.38 32.68 7.99
N ASN A 853 8.25 32.30 8.56
CA ASN A 853 8.11 32.14 10.00
C ASN A 853 8.99 31.01 10.56
N ARG A 854 9.95 31.35 11.42
CA ARG A 854 10.83 30.38 12.13
C ARG A 854 10.82 30.58 13.63
N ALA A 855 9.81 31.28 14.15
CA ALA A 855 9.68 31.58 15.58
C ALA A 855 9.22 30.38 16.43
N GLY A 856 8.85 29.25 15.81
CA GLY A 856 8.28 28.11 16.52
C GLY A 856 9.26 27.39 17.45
N THR A 857 8.69 26.72 18.47
CA THR A 857 9.42 26.03 19.52
C THR A 857 8.77 24.70 19.91
N VAL A 858 9.61 23.76 20.36
CA VAL A 858 9.22 22.52 21.02
C VAL A 858 9.88 22.49 22.40
N THR A 859 9.10 22.61 23.47
CA THR A 859 9.60 22.69 24.86
C THR A 859 9.12 21.52 25.70
N LEU A 860 9.96 21.06 26.63
CA LEU A 860 9.58 20.00 27.56
C LEU A 860 8.57 20.53 28.59
N ARG A 861 7.53 19.73 28.86
CA ARG A 861 6.59 19.99 29.97
C ARG A 861 7.07 19.40 31.28
N SER A 862 7.81 18.30 31.21
CA SER A 862 8.35 17.58 32.37
C SER A 862 9.59 16.78 31.97
N ALA A 863 10.20 16.07 32.93
CA ALA A 863 11.25 15.09 32.68
C ALA A 863 10.71 13.65 32.44
N ASP A 864 9.39 13.43 32.46
CA ASP A 864 8.80 12.13 32.08
C ASP A 864 8.82 12.01 30.55
N PRO A 865 9.52 11.02 29.97
CA PRO A 865 9.58 10.82 28.51
C PRO A 865 8.22 10.50 27.88
N ARG A 866 7.22 10.14 28.69
CA ARG A 866 5.87 9.84 28.22
C ARG A 866 5.01 11.09 28.05
N ASP A 867 5.41 12.23 28.61
CA ASP A 867 4.66 13.48 28.49
C ASP A 867 4.95 14.14 27.14
N PRO A 868 3.95 14.41 26.28
CA PRO A 868 4.18 15.11 25.03
C PRO A 868 4.73 16.52 25.27
N PRO A 869 5.67 17.00 24.44
CA PRO A 869 6.21 18.36 24.59
C PRO A 869 5.13 19.39 24.26
N GLN A 870 5.33 20.61 24.74
CA GLN A 870 4.57 21.76 24.27
C GLN A 870 5.14 22.18 22.90
N ILE A 871 4.24 22.39 21.93
CA ILE A 871 4.57 22.69 20.53
C ILE A 871 3.84 23.98 20.16
N ASP A 872 4.62 25.03 19.95
CA ASP A 872 4.11 26.36 19.61
C ASP A 872 4.74 26.79 18.29
N PHE A 873 3.95 27.05 17.26
CA PHE A 873 4.49 27.46 15.96
C PHE A 873 4.69 28.97 15.82
N ASN A 874 3.99 29.77 16.64
CA ASN A 874 4.07 31.23 16.63
C ASN A 874 3.85 31.82 15.23
N TRP A 875 2.77 31.41 14.57
CA TRP A 875 2.52 31.73 13.18
C TRP A 875 2.45 33.22 12.90
N PHE A 876 3.00 33.59 11.74
CA PHE A 876 3.06 34.94 11.21
C PHE A 876 3.80 35.95 12.10
N GLU A 877 4.60 35.50 13.08
CA GLU A 877 5.45 36.37 13.89
C GLU A 877 6.61 36.94 13.07
N GLU A 878 7.24 36.10 12.24
CA GLU A 878 8.30 36.51 11.32
C GLU A 878 7.81 36.38 9.86
N GLY A 879 7.93 37.46 9.07
CA GLY A 879 7.57 37.45 7.63
C GLY A 879 6.09 37.20 7.32
N GLY A 880 5.22 37.34 8.33
CA GLY A 880 3.83 36.92 8.21
C GLY A 880 2.97 37.73 7.25
N SER A 881 3.38 38.95 6.90
CA SER A 881 2.64 39.77 5.92
C SER A 881 2.87 39.25 4.50
N GLU A 882 4.12 38.90 4.19
CA GLU A 882 4.52 38.28 2.93
C GLU A 882 3.92 36.88 2.79
N ASP A 883 4.00 36.06 3.84
CA ASP A 883 3.44 34.69 3.80
C ASP A 883 1.91 34.71 3.58
N LEU A 884 1.18 35.64 4.21
CA LEU A 884 -0.26 35.80 3.94
C LEU A 884 -0.56 36.35 2.54
N LEU A 885 0.26 37.27 2.05
CA LEU A 885 0.10 37.83 0.72
C LEU A 885 0.26 36.75 -0.36
N ALA A 886 1.25 35.87 -0.24
CA ALA A 886 1.48 34.77 -1.18
C ALA A 886 0.25 33.86 -1.33
N ILE A 887 -0.35 33.47 -0.19
CA ILE A 887 -1.54 32.61 -0.16
C ILE A 887 -2.77 33.36 -0.68
N THR A 888 -2.91 34.63 -0.30
CA THR A 888 -4.02 35.49 -0.76
C THR A 888 -4.00 35.62 -2.29
N GLU A 889 -2.84 35.90 -2.91
CA GLU A 889 -2.72 36.02 -4.36
C GLU A 889 -3.07 34.70 -5.09
N ALA A 890 -2.68 33.55 -4.54
CA ALA A 890 -3.03 32.24 -5.08
C ALA A 890 -4.55 31.96 -4.97
N ILE A 891 -5.17 32.30 -3.84
CA ILE A 891 -6.63 32.19 -3.65
C ILE A 891 -7.39 33.12 -4.59
N GLU A 892 -6.93 34.36 -4.74
CA GLU A 892 -7.51 35.32 -5.69
C GLU A 892 -7.37 34.85 -7.14
N PHE A 893 -6.24 34.24 -7.50
CA PHE A 893 -6.06 33.60 -8.80
C PHE A 893 -7.06 32.47 -9.01
N ALA A 894 -7.17 31.54 -8.06
CA ALA A 894 -8.10 30.43 -8.14
C ALA A 894 -9.56 30.91 -8.22
N MET A 895 -9.96 31.94 -7.46
CA MET A 895 -11.28 32.59 -7.57
C MET A 895 -11.55 33.14 -8.96
N ARG A 896 -10.57 33.82 -9.58
CA ARG A 896 -10.74 34.36 -10.95
C ARG A 896 -11.00 33.24 -11.95
N VAL A 897 -10.22 32.17 -11.90
CA VAL A 897 -10.39 30.98 -12.75
C VAL A 897 -11.76 30.34 -12.55
N LEU A 898 -12.17 30.12 -11.30
CA LEU A 898 -13.46 29.52 -10.97
C LEU A 898 -14.64 30.38 -11.47
N ASN A 899 -14.54 31.71 -11.36
CA ASN A 899 -15.57 32.63 -11.86
C ASN A 899 -15.72 32.63 -13.39
N MET A 900 -14.78 32.01 -14.13
CA MET A 900 -14.88 31.85 -15.58
C MET A 900 -15.68 30.61 -15.98
N THR A 901 -15.94 29.68 -15.05
CA THR A 901 -16.74 28.48 -15.30
C THR A 901 -18.21 28.83 -15.54
N GLY A 902 -18.77 28.28 -16.62
CA GLY A 902 -20.11 28.59 -17.12
C GLY A 902 -21.23 27.69 -16.58
N LYS A 903 -22.40 27.79 -17.22
CA LYS A 903 -23.53 26.87 -16.98
C LYS A 903 -23.17 25.47 -17.51
N PRO A 904 -23.61 24.38 -16.83
CA PRO A 904 -24.61 24.37 -15.76
C PRO A 904 -24.05 24.59 -14.35
N TYR A 905 -22.73 24.65 -14.15
CA TYR A 905 -22.10 24.73 -12.83
C TYR A 905 -22.23 26.11 -12.17
N ALA A 906 -22.29 27.18 -12.96
CA ALA A 906 -22.48 28.53 -12.45
C ALA A 906 -23.92 28.81 -11.96
N PRO A 907 -24.10 29.64 -10.91
CA PRO A 907 -23.05 30.33 -10.14
C PRO A 907 -22.31 29.40 -9.17
N LEU A 908 -21.00 29.61 -9.01
CA LEU A 908 -20.22 28.98 -7.95
C LEU A 908 -20.32 29.84 -6.68
N THR A 909 -20.71 29.23 -5.56
CA THR A 909 -20.87 29.91 -4.27
C THR A 909 -19.65 29.67 -3.40
N PRO A 910 -18.87 30.70 -3.00
CA PRO A 910 -17.74 30.52 -2.11
C PRO A 910 -18.18 29.98 -0.74
N LEU A 911 -17.49 28.93 -0.29
CA LEU A 911 -17.61 28.34 1.03
C LEU A 911 -16.47 28.80 1.95
N GLU A 912 -15.24 28.80 1.42
CA GLU A 912 -14.04 29.29 2.11
C GLU A 912 -13.17 30.03 1.08
N PRO A 913 -12.67 31.25 1.38
CA PRO A 913 -13.11 32.12 2.47
C PRO A 913 -14.59 32.48 2.39
N GLU A 914 -15.25 32.73 3.53
CA GLU A 914 -16.66 33.10 3.51
C GLU A 914 -16.89 34.46 2.81
N PRO A 915 -17.99 34.61 2.04
CA PRO A 915 -18.30 35.87 1.38
C PRO A 915 -18.37 37.06 2.34
N GLY A 916 -17.60 38.12 2.04
CA GLY A 916 -17.60 39.36 2.81
C GLY A 916 -16.64 39.39 4.00
N VAL A 917 -15.92 38.29 4.27
CA VAL A 917 -14.80 38.25 5.22
C VAL A 917 -13.52 38.70 4.51
N GLU A 918 -12.67 39.46 5.22
CA GLU A 918 -11.34 39.83 4.71
C GLU A 918 -10.45 38.58 4.67
N ILE A 919 -9.83 38.29 3.51
CA ILE A 919 -9.14 37.03 3.25
C ILE A 919 -7.97 36.82 4.22
N GLY A 920 -7.20 37.86 4.53
CA GLY A 920 -6.10 37.78 5.50
C GLY A 920 -6.56 37.35 6.88
N GLN A 921 -7.66 37.90 7.40
CA GLN A 921 -8.25 37.47 8.66
C GLN A 921 -8.86 36.06 8.57
N ALA A 922 -9.54 35.72 7.48
CA ALA A 922 -10.09 34.38 7.25
C ALA A 922 -8.96 33.32 7.29
N LEU A 923 -7.86 33.57 6.59
CA LEU A 923 -6.66 32.73 6.64
C LEU A 923 -6.11 32.62 8.06
N ARG A 924 -5.99 33.72 8.81
CA ARG A 924 -5.53 33.64 10.21
C ARG A 924 -6.46 32.79 11.09
N ASP A 925 -7.74 32.75 10.77
CA ASP A 925 -8.72 32.01 11.55
C ASP A 925 -8.63 30.51 11.28
N TYR A 926 -8.52 30.03 10.04
CA TYR A 926 -8.63 28.59 9.75
C TYR A 926 -7.45 27.94 9.03
N ILE A 927 -6.37 28.65 8.72
CA ILE A 927 -5.19 28.04 8.10
C ILE A 927 -4.64 26.90 8.97
N TYR A 928 -4.08 25.88 8.34
CA TYR A 928 -3.61 24.68 9.02
C TYR A 928 -2.26 24.25 8.45
N SER A 929 -1.67 23.18 9.00
CA SER A 929 -0.55 22.50 8.37
C SER A 929 -0.38 21.09 8.90
N HIS A 930 0.48 20.33 8.24
CA HIS A 930 0.92 18.99 8.65
C HIS A 930 2.37 18.67 8.24
N HIS A 931 3.20 19.69 7.95
CA HIS A 931 4.55 19.57 7.38
C HIS A 931 5.71 19.96 8.33
N ALA A 932 5.46 20.06 9.63
CA ALA A 932 6.40 20.53 10.66
C ALA A 932 7.83 20.00 10.56
N GLN A 933 8.78 20.93 10.67
CA GLN A 933 10.21 20.77 10.37
C GLN A 933 11.09 21.80 11.10
N GLY A 934 12.41 21.63 11.05
CA GLY A 934 13.40 22.65 11.47
C GLY A 934 13.76 22.75 12.95
N SER A 935 13.07 22.02 13.83
CA SER A 935 13.27 22.08 15.29
C SER A 935 14.64 21.62 15.81
N CYS A 936 15.47 21.03 14.95
CA CYS A 936 16.88 20.68 15.19
C CYS A 936 17.73 21.06 13.96
N ARG A 937 17.60 22.32 13.50
CA ARG A 937 18.19 22.81 12.25
C ARG A 937 19.68 22.51 12.05
N MET A 938 20.04 22.23 10.80
CA MET A 938 21.40 22.07 10.30
C MET A 938 22.11 23.41 10.07
N GLY A 939 23.43 23.44 10.25
CA GLY A 939 24.25 24.57 9.86
C GLY A 939 25.73 24.22 9.74
N PRO A 940 26.63 25.22 9.77
CA PRO A 940 28.06 25.00 9.68
C PRO A 940 28.60 24.06 10.77
N ALA A 941 29.56 23.22 10.40
CA ALA A 941 30.17 22.28 11.33
C ALA A 941 30.81 22.97 12.54
N GLY A 942 30.53 22.45 13.74
CA GLY A 942 31.07 22.97 15.00
C GLY A 942 30.39 24.24 15.52
N ASN A 943 29.39 24.79 14.83
CA ASN A 943 28.65 25.95 15.31
C ASN A 943 27.44 25.51 16.15
N THR A 944 27.49 25.76 17.48
CA THR A 944 26.45 25.39 18.44
C THR A 944 25.16 26.23 18.33
N ASP A 945 25.13 27.28 17.49
CA ASP A 945 23.89 27.97 17.10
C ASP A 945 22.98 27.09 16.21
N TYR A 946 23.47 25.92 15.79
CA TYR A 946 22.78 24.92 15.00
C TYR A 946 22.85 23.58 15.71
N CYS A 947 21.81 22.76 15.55
CA CYS A 947 21.73 21.48 16.24
C CYS A 947 22.69 20.47 15.62
N VAL A 948 22.71 20.40 14.29
CA VAL A 948 23.56 19.45 13.55
C VAL A 948 24.45 20.14 12.52
N ASP A 949 25.56 19.47 12.20
CA ASP A 949 26.44 19.82 11.10
C ASP A 949 25.96 19.24 9.75
N PRO A 950 26.64 19.51 8.62
CA PRO A 950 26.24 19.02 7.29
C PRO A 950 26.37 17.50 7.11
N ASP A 951 27.08 16.84 8.04
CA ASP A 951 27.15 15.40 8.17
C ASP A 951 26.06 14.86 9.11
N PHE A 952 25.07 15.65 9.52
CA PHE A 952 24.01 15.24 10.45
C PHE A 952 24.49 15.00 11.89
N LYS A 953 25.76 15.27 12.23
CA LYS A 953 26.30 15.04 13.57
C LYS A 953 25.80 16.12 14.51
N VAL A 954 25.37 15.74 15.71
CA VAL A 954 24.93 16.69 16.73
C VAL A 954 26.12 17.50 17.23
N ASN A 955 26.02 18.83 17.14
CA ASN A 955 27.08 19.73 17.61
C ASN A 955 27.29 19.54 19.11
N GLY A 956 28.55 19.38 19.52
CA GLY A 956 28.90 19.16 20.93
C GLY A 956 28.75 17.71 21.44
N VAL A 957 28.32 16.74 20.61
CA VAL A 957 28.25 15.31 20.98
C VAL A 957 28.99 14.43 19.97
N ASP A 958 29.72 13.42 20.44
CA ASP A 958 30.36 12.41 19.58
C ASP A 958 29.47 11.18 19.41
N GLY A 959 29.48 10.59 18.20
CA GLY A 959 28.72 9.37 17.91
C GLY A 959 27.20 9.53 17.94
N LEU A 960 26.69 10.74 17.71
CA LEU A 960 25.27 11.05 17.69
C LEU A 960 24.90 11.82 16.42
N ARG A 961 23.87 11.37 15.70
CA ARG A 961 23.29 12.06 14.53
C ARG A 961 21.80 12.27 14.66
N VAL A 962 21.27 13.23 13.90
CA VAL A 962 19.82 13.41 13.69
C VAL A 962 19.51 13.29 12.20
N VAL A 963 18.57 12.44 11.82
CA VAL A 963 18.21 12.18 10.41
C VAL A 963 16.70 12.14 10.25
N ASP A 964 16.07 13.30 10.25
CA ASP A 964 14.64 13.48 9.96
C ASP A 964 14.34 14.95 9.59
N ALA A 965 13.06 15.29 9.38
CA ALA A 965 12.63 16.64 8.98
C ALA A 965 12.97 17.76 9.98
N SER A 966 13.35 17.45 11.22
CA SER A 966 13.80 18.46 12.19
C SER A 966 15.08 19.18 11.75
N ILE A 967 15.87 18.59 10.85
CA ILE A 967 17.18 19.14 10.47
C ILE A 967 17.13 20.21 9.38
N PHE A 968 16.01 20.35 8.67
CA PHE A 968 15.90 21.30 7.57
C PHE A 968 16.11 22.74 8.06
N PRO A 969 17.12 23.48 7.55
CA PRO A 969 17.33 24.87 7.93
C PRO A 969 16.51 25.85 7.06
N VAL A 970 15.99 25.35 5.95
CA VAL A 970 15.11 26.05 4.98
C VAL A 970 14.04 25.06 4.53
N ASN A 971 12.89 25.58 4.12
CA ASN A 971 11.79 24.76 3.62
C ASN A 971 12.22 23.98 2.35
N PRO A 972 12.11 22.65 2.30
CA PRO A 972 12.47 21.83 1.14
C PRO A 972 11.29 21.61 0.18
N GLY A 973 10.43 22.63 -0.02
CA GLY A 973 9.27 22.57 -0.92
C GLY A 973 7.95 22.22 -0.22
N GLY A 974 6.87 22.02 -0.99
CA GLY A 974 5.51 21.90 -0.45
C GLY A 974 5.23 20.68 0.43
N PHE A 975 5.95 19.57 0.23
CA PHE A 975 5.69 18.30 0.91
C PHE A 975 7.00 17.68 1.42
N PRO A 976 7.17 17.47 2.74
CA PRO A 976 8.47 17.12 3.32
C PRO A 976 8.82 15.62 3.20
N ASN A 977 7.93 14.78 2.68
CA ASN A 977 8.10 13.32 2.68
C ASN A 977 9.30 12.87 1.82
N LEU A 978 9.30 13.22 0.53
CA LEU A 978 10.41 12.92 -0.38
C LEU A 978 11.75 13.53 0.06
N PRO A 979 11.86 14.84 0.37
CA PRO A 979 13.11 15.39 0.86
C PRO A 979 13.63 14.67 2.13
N THR A 980 12.74 14.18 3.00
CA THR A 980 13.15 13.40 4.18
C THR A 980 13.80 12.06 3.79
N TYR A 981 13.25 11.36 2.78
CA TYR A 981 13.91 10.17 2.23
C TYR A 981 15.26 10.50 1.58
N MET A 982 15.36 11.62 0.86
CA MET A 982 16.61 12.05 0.23
C MET A 982 17.70 12.32 1.26
N ILE A 983 17.40 13.06 2.34
CA ILE A 983 18.41 13.30 3.39
C ILE A 983 18.78 12.03 4.15
N SER A 984 17.88 11.05 4.26
CA SER A 984 18.21 9.74 4.83
C SER A 984 19.27 9.03 4.01
N HIS A 985 19.07 8.96 2.69
CA HIS A 985 20.02 8.34 1.79
C HIS A 985 21.35 9.12 1.74
N LYS A 986 21.28 10.46 1.86
CA LYS A 986 22.48 11.29 2.05
C LYS A 986 23.24 10.94 3.33
N ALA A 987 22.54 10.79 4.46
CA ALA A 987 23.15 10.42 5.72
C ALA A 987 23.82 9.04 5.63
N PHE A 988 23.19 8.08 4.93
CA PHE A 988 23.81 6.78 4.64
C PHE A 988 25.13 6.93 3.87
N LYS A 989 25.18 7.78 2.83
CA LYS A 989 26.42 8.06 2.09
C LYS A 989 27.48 8.72 2.99
N ALA A 990 27.10 9.68 3.83
CA ALA A 990 28.00 10.33 4.77
C ALA A 990 28.59 9.35 5.81
N ILE A 991 27.77 8.46 6.38
CA ILE A 991 28.23 7.41 7.30
C ILE A 991 29.18 6.45 6.57
N SER A 992 28.81 5.98 5.37
CA SER A 992 29.62 5.06 4.58
C SER A 992 30.98 5.64 4.18
N ALA A 993 31.06 6.93 3.87
CA ALA A 993 32.32 7.61 3.57
C ALA A 993 33.27 7.65 4.77
N HIS A 994 32.75 7.96 5.97
CA HIS A 994 33.55 7.98 7.20
C HIS A 994 34.16 6.62 7.54
N ILE A 995 33.45 5.53 7.27
CA ILE A 995 33.94 4.16 7.46
C ILE A 995 35.13 3.87 6.54
N LYS A 996 35.06 4.30 5.27
CA LYS A 996 36.15 4.09 4.30
C LYS A 996 37.41 4.87 4.65
N THR A 997 37.30 6.02 5.30
CA THR A 997 38.46 6.84 5.72
C THR A 997 39.08 6.40 7.05
N ALA A 998 38.38 5.57 7.84
CA ALA A 998 38.87 5.07 9.13
C ALA A 998 39.62 3.73 9.02
N CYS A 999 39.48 3.03 7.89
CA CYS A 999 40.28 1.87 7.48
C CYS A 999 41.49 2.33 6.66
#